data_AF-A0A9W4IPP7-F1
#
_entry.id   AF-A0A9W4IPP7-F1
#
_cell.length_a   1.000
_cell.length_b   1.000
_cell.length_c   1.000
_cell.angle_alpha   90.00
_cell.angle_beta   90.00
_cell.angle_gamma   90.00
#
_symmetry.space_group_name_H-M   'P 1'
#
loop_
_entity.id
_entity.type
_entity.pdbx_description
1 polymer ?
#
loop_
_entity_poly.entity_id
_entity_poly.type
_entity_poly.pdbx_seq_one_letter_code
_entity_poly.pdbx_strand_id
1 'polypeptide(L)'
;MEKVDVLICGSGSAGLCAATWLAKYGVRCKVLERRDGPMQMGQADGVQCRTVEIFESFGVGEELLREAYHVLEVNFWAEDSTGIKRTGRTADTQPGLSHQPHVILNQARINGLLLDLMKKTNNQQIDYGYNVTNVEVDSLSAGDPNAYPVKVTAEKDGKTEVSAAKYALACDGAHSIVRKALGYRMIGDSSDAVWGVMDMVPRTDFPDIRKKSTIRSKSGNILIIPREGENDNLTRFYIELPPGTNPKEVTLENLQAQAQRILSPYKVDFVETVWWSAYAIGQRHADFFHKDHRVFLAGDACHTHSPKAGQGMNVSLQDGYNIGWKLGEVLTGLANPSLLETYVLERQKVAIDLINFDRHFSKLFSSGAQTSPAEFQQGFIQAGKYTAGLTATYDVSSITCALESEQIASQVTVGMRLPSAQVVRFCDSKPMQLMQALKSDGRWRIMAFVGNLATPESQSKLVKLGDYLDAADGPVHSFTPRNQDSDSLIETIVIGHGVRHDVELEEIPKCFYPISGKNQTRGIALFEVSINALTDPCRSDLHKLYYDDESYNMGHGHAYEHLGIDPVQGAIIIVRPDQYVSAVMGLGDYQEIGNFFSGFLNHQTAIEMDYNRPKSPTTLGRILESSSHGVLKVRDSRSDIPEKAYPRNPSPGFNCVLQVFFCIETTVMDTLSPPPKLTHLFTLRCAVDAPMEVGHGPYGRRRCVPIKSGSVQGKFLNGEVVPGGADFITEGTRAGPPEVLQALMEGGPVDPSQYWFHLHVKIETGHEKYKWMNNRVIVGRATRAKGEVAYDAYFLENSP
;
A
#
# COMPACT_ATOMS: atom_id res chain seq x y z
N MET A 1 -8.17 -22.40 21.85
CA MET A 1 -6.96 -21.74 21.32
C MET A 1 -7.38 -20.98 20.09
N GLU A 2 -7.27 -19.65 20.13
CA GLU A 2 -7.55 -18.80 18.98
C GLU A 2 -6.57 -19.10 17.84
N LYS A 3 -7.00 -19.02 16.58
CA LYS A 3 -6.12 -19.15 15.41
C LYS A 3 -6.03 -17.82 14.68
N VAL A 4 -4.81 -17.36 14.43
CA VAL A 4 -4.52 -16.10 13.73
C VAL A 4 -3.49 -16.32 12.63
N ASP A 5 -3.55 -15.60 11.52
CA ASP A 5 -2.54 -15.81 10.47
C ASP A 5 -1.18 -15.23 10.87
N VAL A 6 -1.16 -14.04 11.48
CA VAL A 6 0.06 -13.42 12.00
C VAL A 6 -0.15 -12.92 13.43
N LEU A 7 0.78 -13.26 14.32
CA LEU A 7 0.86 -12.71 15.66
C LEU A 7 2.16 -11.92 15.85
N ILE A 8 2.05 -10.64 16.19
CA ILE A 8 3.18 -9.75 16.42
C ILE A 8 3.33 -9.54 17.94
N CYS A 9 4.49 -9.90 18.48
CA CYS A 9 4.82 -9.71 19.89
C CYS A 9 5.55 -8.37 20.04
N GLY A 10 4.85 -7.32 20.48
CA GLY A 10 5.38 -5.98 20.73
C GLY A 10 4.95 -4.94 19.70
N SER A 11 4.49 -3.78 20.18
CA SER A 11 4.09 -2.62 19.37
C SER A 11 5.18 -1.55 19.29
N GLY A 12 6.44 -1.99 19.18
CA GLY A 12 7.56 -1.11 18.83
C GLY A 12 7.54 -0.73 17.35
N SER A 13 8.48 0.12 16.91
CA SER A 13 8.52 0.63 15.53
C SER A 13 8.64 -0.48 14.48
N ALA A 14 9.35 -1.58 14.77
CA ALA A 14 9.40 -2.77 13.91
C ALA A 14 8.03 -3.43 13.74
N GLY A 15 7.35 -3.74 14.85
CA GLY A 15 6.06 -4.43 14.85
C GLY A 15 4.95 -3.59 14.22
N LEU A 16 4.91 -2.28 14.51
CA LEU A 16 3.94 -1.35 13.90
C LEU A 16 4.16 -1.18 12.40
N CYS A 17 5.41 -1.15 11.93
CA CYS A 17 5.68 -1.06 10.50
C CYS A 17 5.25 -2.32 9.75
N ALA A 18 5.54 -3.51 10.30
CA ALA A 18 5.04 -4.77 9.74
C ALA A 18 3.51 -4.85 9.75
N ALA A 19 2.87 -4.45 10.86
CA ALA A 19 1.41 -4.43 10.98
C ALA A 19 0.75 -3.45 9.99
N THR A 20 1.41 -2.32 9.70
CA THR A 20 0.96 -1.35 8.68
C THR A 20 0.94 -1.95 7.28
N TRP A 21 1.99 -2.70 6.92
CA TRP A 21 2.02 -3.46 5.67
C TRP A 21 0.87 -4.47 5.60
N LEU A 22 0.73 -5.33 6.61
CA LEU A 22 -0.33 -6.34 6.65
C LEU A 22 -1.72 -5.70 6.54
N ALA A 23 -1.92 -4.55 7.20
CA ALA A 23 -3.16 -3.78 7.09
C ALA A 23 -3.47 -3.35 5.65
N LYS A 24 -2.45 -2.91 4.89
CA LYS A 24 -2.58 -2.55 3.47
C LYS A 24 -2.90 -3.74 2.56
N TYR A 25 -2.39 -4.93 2.88
CA TYR A 25 -2.78 -6.18 2.22
C TYR A 25 -4.16 -6.70 2.65
N GLY A 26 -4.85 -6.02 3.57
CA GLY A 26 -6.12 -6.48 4.12
C GLY A 26 -5.99 -7.67 5.08
N VAL A 27 -4.76 -8.04 5.45
CA VAL A 27 -4.47 -9.12 6.41
C VAL A 27 -4.57 -8.55 7.83
N ARG A 28 -5.50 -9.06 8.63
CA ARG A 28 -5.56 -8.72 10.06
C ARG A 28 -4.53 -9.54 10.82
N CYS A 29 -3.74 -8.86 11.65
CA CYS A 29 -2.78 -9.48 12.55
C CYS A 29 -3.21 -9.26 14.00
N LYS A 30 -2.76 -10.14 14.90
CA LYS A 30 -2.91 -9.93 16.34
C LYS A 30 -1.63 -9.31 16.88
N VAL A 31 -1.69 -8.09 17.42
CA VAL A 31 -0.50 -7.39 17.94
C VAL A 31 -0.60 -7.29 19.45
N LEU A 32 0.22 -8.04 20.17
CA LEU A 32 0.22 -8.07 21.63
C LEU A 32 1.24 -7.07 22.18
N GLU A 33 0.82 -6.24 23.13
CA GLU A 33 1.69 -5.26 23.79
C GLU A 33 1.50 -5.30 25.31
N ARG A 34 2.62 -5.31 26.05
CA ARG A 34 2.61 -5.39 27.51
C ARG A 34 2.22 -4.07 28.20
N ARG A 35 2.46 -2.93 27.54
CA ARG A 35 2.02 -1.62 28.04
C ARG A 35 0.50 -1.54 28.04
N ASP A 36 -0.06 -0.74 28.94
CA ASP A 36 -1.52 -0.54 29.05
C ASP A 36 -2.10 0.38 27.96
N GLY A 37 -1.24 0.97 27.14
CA GLY A 37 -1.64 1.87 26.07
C GLY A 37 -0.46 2.27 25.16
N PRO A 38 -0.72 3.15 24.18
CA PRO A 38 0.31 3.61 23.26
C PRO A 38 1.43 4.35 23.99
N MET A 39 2.64 4.24 23.44
CA MET A 39 3.81 4.96 23.92
C MET A 39 3.54 6.46 23.99
N GLN A 40 3.84 7.10 25.12
CA GLN A 40 3.73 8.55 25.27
C GLN A 40 5.07 9.26 25.07
N MET A 41 6.16 8.66 25.52
CA MET A 41 7.53 9.12 25.28
C MET A 41 8.43 7.95 24.91
N GLY A 42 9.18 8.11 23.83
CA GLY A 42 10.13 7.11 23.36
C GLY A 42 11.58 7.47 23.67
N GLN A 43 12.45 6.48 23.48
CA GLN A 43 13.89 6.60 23.73
C GLN A 43 14.64 7.08 22.48
N ALA A 44 14.07 6.86 21.29
CA ALA A 44 14.60 7.32 20.01
C ALA A 44 13.88 8.58 19.51
N ASP A 45 14.58 9.37 18.70
CA ASP A 45 14.06 10.60 18.11
C ASP A 45 14.60 10.89 16.70
N GLY A 46 15.83 10.47 16.39
CA GLY A 46 16.40 10.62 15.04
C GLY A 46 15.69 9.80 13.97
N VAL A 47 15.21 10.46 12.90
CA VAL A 47 14.54 9.88 11.74
C VAL A 47 15.37 10.12 10.49
N GLN A 48 16.08 9.08 10.05
CA GLN A 48 17.03 9.19 8.94
C GLN A 48 16.31 9.35 7.59
N CYS A 49 17.03 9.87 6.60
CA CYS A 49 16.51 10.14 5.25
C CYS A 49 15.74 8.95 4.69
N ARG A 50 16.31 7.73 4.77
CA ARG A 50 15.63 6.51 4.28
C ARG A 50 14.31 6.23 5.00
N THR A 51 14.22 6.52 6.29
CA THR A 51 12.98 6.35 7.05
C THR A 51 11.96 7.40 6.64
N VAL A 52 12.36 8.64 6.37
CA VAL A 52 11.44 9.66 5.83
C VAL A 52 10.90 9.25 4.46
N GLU A 53 11.75 8.69 3.57
CA GLU A 53 11.32 8.10 2.29
C GLU A 53 10.26 6.99 2.48
N ILE A 54 10.40 6.15 3.52
CA ILE A 54 9.41 5.10 3.86
C ILE A 54 8.09 5.72 4.33
N PHE A 55 8.11 6.81 5.12
CA PHE A 55 6.88 7.48 5.52
C PHE A 55 6.21 8.20 4.34
N GLU A 56 7.00 8.76 3.42
CA GLU A 56 6.50 9.33 2.16
C GLU A 56 5.84 8.25 1.29
N SER A 57 6.43 7.06 1.19
CA SER A 57 5.87 5.96 0.41
C SER A 57 4.60 5.38 1.03
N PHE A 58 4.45 5.45 2.36
CA PHE A 58 3.20 5.18 3.06
C PHE A 58 2.16 6.30 2.97
N GLY A 59 2.54 7.49 2.50
CA GLY A 59 1.66 8.65 2.34
C GLY A 59 1.48 9.48 3.62
N VAL A 60 2.39 9.37 4.58
CA VAL A 60 2.37 10.10 5.86
C VAL A 60 3.66 10.92 6.10
N GLY A 61 4.46 11.10 5.04
CA GLY A 61 5.71 11.85 5.09
C GLY A 61 5.53 13.34 5.36
N GLU A 62 4.46 13.95 4.81
CA GLU A 62 4.16 15.37 5.03
C GLU A 62 3.81 15.68 6.49
N GLU A 63 2.99 14.83 7.13
CA GLU A 63 2.69 14.97 8.56
C GLU A 63 3.94 14.82 9.41
N LEU A 64 4.80 13.84 9.09
CA LEU A 64 6.07 13.63 9.79
C LEU A 64 6.97 14.87 9.67
N LEU A 65 7.18 15.38 8.46
CA LEU A 65 8.05 16.54 8.21
C LEU A 65 7.52 17.82 8.83
N ARG A 66 6.20 17.97 8.95
CA ARG A 66 5.57 19.15 9.54
C ARG A 66 5.75 19.21 11.06
N GLU A 67 5.70 18.06 11.73
CA GLU A 67 5.86 17.98 13.19
C GLU A 67 7.34 17.95 13.61
N ALA A 68 8.24 17.46 12.76
CA ALA A 68 9.64 17.21 13.12
C ALA A 68 10.54 18.45 13.08
N TYR A 69 11.63 18.41 13.85
CA TYR A 69 12.74 19.36 13.71
C TYR A 69 13.67 18.93 12.57
N HIS A 70 14.03 19.85 11.67
CA HIS A 70 14.86 19.56 10.49
C HIS A 70 16.34 19.75 10.79
N VAL A 71 17.13 18.69 10.61
CA VAL A 71 18.58 18.73 10.85
C VAL A 71 19.30 19.10 9.56
N LEU A 72 19.67 20.37 9.43
CA LEU A 72 20.28 20.89 8.19
C LEU A 72 21.81 21.03 8.28
N GLU A 73 22.33 21.40 9.45
CA GLU A 73 23.74 21.69 9.68
C GLU A 73 24.23 20.97 10.95
N VAL A 74 25.45 20.43 10.90
CA VAL A 74 26.18 19.92 12.07
C VAL A 74 27.37 20.83 12.37
N ASN A 75 27.49 21.21 13.64
CA ASN A 75 28.58 22.04 14.14
C ASN A 75 29.54 21.23 15.01
N PHE A 76 30.83 21.45 14.76
CA PHE A 76 31.90 20.81 15.51
C PHE A 76 32.53 21.83 16.46
N TRP A 77 32.60 21.46 17.74
CA TRP A 77 33.18 22.26 18.81
C TRP A 77 34.28 21.47 19.50
N ALA A 78 35.40 22.12 19.78
CA ALA A 78 36.52 21.54 20.51
C ALA A 78 37.14 22.56 21.47
N GLU A 79 37.69 22.09 22.58
CA GLU A 79 38.38 22.92 23.58
C GLU A 79 39.78 23.32 23.12
N ASP A 80 40.14 24.60 23.34
CA ASP A 80 41.50 25.13 23.28
C ASP A 80 41.95 25.74 24.62
N SER A 81 42.96 26.62 24.62
CA SER A 81 43.44 27.28 25.84
C SER A 81 42.44 28.26 26.48
N THR A 82 41.40 28.68 25.76
CA THR A 82 40.41 29.68 26.18
C THR A 82 39.03 29.11 26.47
N GLY A 83 38.81 27.81 26.20
CA GLY A 83 37.54 27.12 26.37
C GLY A 83 37.10 26.42 25.08
N ILE A 84 35.84 25.97 25.02
CA ILE A 84 35.30 25.40 23.77
C ILE A 84 35.08 26.48 22.71
N LYS A 85 35.50 26.17 21.47
CA LYS A 85 35.24 27.00 20.29
C LYS A 85 34.77 26.15 19.12
N ARG A 86 34.03 26.78 18.21
CA ARG A 86 33.59 26.12 16.98
C ARG A 86 34.77 25.93 16.03
N THR A 87 35.01 24.70 15.62
CA THR A 87 36.11 24.33 14.72
C THR A 87 35.66 24.05 13.30
N GLY A 88 34.38 23.76 13.08
CA GLY A 88 33.85 23.47 11.75
C GLY A 88 32.33 23.44 11.70
N ARG A 89 31.80 23.48 10.47
CA ARG A 89 30.39 23.26 10.14
C ARG A 89 30.30 22.46 8.85
N THR A 90 29.25 21.67 8.71
CA THR A 90 28.96 20.93 7.48
C THR A 90 27.46 20.66 7.37
N ALA A 91 26.99 20.35 6.17
CA ALA A 91 25.63 19.87 5.98
C ALA A 91 25.44 18.55 6.72
N ASP A 92 24.35 18.38 7.45
CA ASP A 92 24.10 17.13 8.18
C ASP A 92 23.93 15.93 7.25
N THR A 93 23.22 16.15 6.15
CA THR A 93 23.10 15.20 5.05
C THR A 93 23.85 15.76 3.85
N GLN A 94 24.67 14.92 3.21
CA GLN A 94 25.39 15.30 2.00
C GLN A 94 24.39 15.77 0.92
N PRO A 95 24.59 16.95 0.29
CA PRO A 95 23.70 17.40 -0.78
C PRO A 95 23.57 16.36 -1.90
N GLY A 96 22.34 16.13 -2.34
CA GLY A 96 22.01 15.15 -3.39
C GLY A 96 21.96 13.69 -2.92
N LEU A 97 22.19 13.39 -1.64
CA LEU A 97 22.18 12.02 -1.13
C LEU A 97 20.77 11.41 -1.03
N SER A 98 19.78 12.23 -0.67
CA SER A 98 18.35 11.92 -0.67
C SER A 98 17.56 13.20 -0.93
N HIS A 99 16.36 13.08 -1.50
CA HIS A 99 15.41 14.20 -1.60
C HIS A 99 14.70 14.49 -0.27
N GLN A 100 14.85 13.61 0.72
CA GLN A 100 14.29 13.78 2.05
C GLN A 100 15.37 14.20 3.07
N PRO A 101 15.04 15.08 4.02
CA PRO A 101 15.97 15.49 5.06
C PRO A 101 16.08 14.44 6.18
N HIS A 102 17.17 14.52 6.96
CA HIS A 102 17.21 13.94 8.31
C HIS A 102 16.43 14.87 9.27
N VAL A 103 15.52 14.28 10.04
CA VAL A 103 14.69 15.03 11.00
C VAL A 103 14.68 14.38 12.38
N ILE A 104 14.26 15.13 13.39
CA ILE A 104 14.12 14.66 14.77
C ILE A 104 12.66 14.80 15.21
N LEU A 105 12.08 13.70 15.70
CA LEU A 105 10.72 13.67 16.22
C LEU A 105 10.58 12.58 17.29
N ASN A 106 9.84 12.85 18.37
CA ASN A 106 9.56 11.85 19.40
C ASN A 106 9.02 10.53 18.79
N GLN A 107 9.68 9.40 19.10
CA GLN A 107 9.27 8.07 18.67
C GLN A 107 7.80 7.73 18.98
N ALA A 108 7.21 8.28 20.04
CA ALA A 108 5.78 8.13 20.32
C ALA A 108 4.91 8.69 19.19
N ARG A 109 5.26 9.86 18.63
CA ARG A 109 4.56 10.46 17.50
C ARG A 109 4.77 9.67 16.21
N ILE A 110 6.01 9.23 15.95
CA ILE A 110 6.33 8.37 14.79
C ILE A 110 5.49 7.09 14.81
N ASN A 111 5.44 6.40 15.95
CA ASN A 111 4.61 5.22 16.13
C ASN A 111 3.11 5.56 16.03
N GLY A 112 2.70 6.74 16.52
CA GLY A 112 1.34 7.27 16.39
C GLY A 112 0.89 7.41 14.94
N LEU A 113 1.76 7.90 14.05
CA LEU A 113 1.45 8.01 12.61
C LEU A 113 1.17 6.63 11.99
N LEU A 114 1.93 5.60 12.37
CA LEU A 114 1.68 4.22 11.90
C LEU A 114 0.38 3.66 12.48
N LEU A 115 0.09 3.90 13.76
CA LEU A 115 -1.17 3.50 14.41
C LEU A 115 -2.39 4.14 13.72
N ASP A 116 -2.31 5.43 13.43
CA ASP A 116 -3.37 6.15 12.72
C ASP A 116 -3.57 5.61 11.30
N LEU A 117 -2.48 5.28 10.60
CA LEU A 117 -2.53 4.69 9.26
C LEU A 117 -3.14 3.29 9.28
N MET A 118 -2.75 2.42 10.22
CA MET A 118 -3.35 1.11 10.44
C MET A 118 -4.86 1.21 10.68
N LYS A 119 -5.26 2.11 11.57
CA LYS A 119 -6.67 2.37 11.89
C LYS A 119 -7.45 2.86 10.65
N LYS A 120 -6.90 3.81 9.89
CA LYS A 120 -7.51 4.33 8.65
C LYS A 120 -7.62 3.27 7.55
N THR A 121 -6.67 2.33 7.48
CA THR A 121 -6.57 1.36 6.38
C THR A 121 -7.57 0.22 6.54
N ASN A 122 -7.60 -0.45 7.69
CA ASN A 122 -8.48 -1.61 7.90
C ASN A 122 -8.99 -1.73 9.35
N ASN A 123 -8.91 -0.65 10.14
CA ASN A 123 -9.26 -0.61 11.56
C ASN A 123 -8.45 -1.61 12.42
N GLN A 124 -7.21 -1.92 12.02
CA GLN A 124 -6.28 -2.72 12.83
C GLN A 124 -5.94 -2.02 14.15
N GLN A 125 -5.93 -2.79 15.24
CA GLN A 125 -5.69 -2.30 16.61
C GLN A 125 -4.55 -3.07 17.28
N ILE A 126 -4.16 -2.60 18.46
CA ILE A 126 -3.17 -3.22 19.34
C ILE A 126 -3.87 -3.74 20.58
N ASP A 127 -3.56 -4.98 20.96
CA ASP A 127 -4.02 -5.61 22.18
C ASP A 127 -3.04 -5.26 23.32
N TYR A 128 -3.36 -4.19 24.04
CA TYR A 128 -2.60 -3.71 25.20
C TYR A 128 -2.86 -4.55 26.47
N GLY A 129 -1.91 -4.49 27.41
CA GLY A 129 -1.91 -5.23 28.68
C GLY A 129 -1.56 -6.72 28.55
N TYR A 130 -1.08 -7.17 27.38
CA TYR A 130 -0.70 -8.56 27.13
C TYR A 130 0.81 -8.76 27.28
N ASN A 131 1.22 -9.56 28.26
CA ASN A 131 2.61 -9.95 28.45
C ASN A 131 2.87 -11.32 27.83
N VAL A 132 3.61 -11.38 26.72
CA VAL A 132 4.02 -12.66 26.11
C VAL A 132 5.04 -13.35 27.01
N THR A 133 4.79 -14.61 27.36
CA THR A 133 5.62 -15.39 28.29
C THR A 133 6.34 -16.57 27.64
N ASN A 134 5.79 -17.14 26.57
CA ASN A 134 6.42 -18.25 25.86
C ASN A 134 6.00 -18.31 24.37
N VAL A 135 6.88 -18.86 23.53
CA VAL A 135 6.61 -19.20 22.13
C VAL A 135 7.19 -20.56 21.81
N GLU A 136 6.38 -21.42 21.21
CA GLU A 136 6.77 -22.75 20.74
C GLU A 136 6.43 -22.91 19.26
N VAL A 137 7.22 -23.69 18.54
CA VAL A 137 6.97 -24.02 17.13
C VAL A 137 6.92 -25.54 16.99
N ASP A 138 5.81 -26.04 16.45
CA ASP A 138 5.73 -27.43 16.00
C ASP A 138 6.47 -27.58 14.66
N SER A 139 7.75 -27.93 14.73
CA SER A 139 8.61 -28.09 13.56
C SER A 139 8.13 -29.19 12.60
N LEU A 140 7.31 -30.16 13.05
CA LEU A 140 6.79 -31.22 12.19
C LEU A 140 5.70 -30.70 11.25
N SER A 141 4.91 -29.70 11.67
CA SER A 141 3.89 -29.06 10.83
C SER A 141 4.37 -27.77 10.16
N ALA A 142 5.58 -27.31 10.44
CA ALA A 142 6.14 -26.08 9.86
C ALA A 142 6.27 -26.12 8.33
N GLY A 143 6.36 -27.31 7.72
CA GLY A 143 6.40 -27.49 6.27
C GLY A 143 5.06 -27.30 5.54
N ASP A 144 3.91 -27.37 6.24
CA ASP A 144 2.59 -27.14 5.63
C ASP A 144 2.25 -25.64 5.64
N PRO A 145 2.17 -24.95 4.49
CA PRO A 145 1.87 -23.52 4.41
C PRO A 145 0.57 -23.10 5.13
N ASN A 146 -0.40 -24.01 5.23
CA ASN A 146 -1.71 -23.75 5.85
C ASN A 146 -1.77 -24.07 7.34
N ALA A 147 -0.76 -24.74 7.89
CA ALA A 147 -0.70 -25.05 9.30
C ALA A 147 -0.52 -23.80 10.17
N TYR A 148 -0.92 -23.93 11.43
CA TYR A 148 -0.71 -22.93 12.48
C TYR A 148 0.28 -23.47 13.52
N PRO A 149 1.57 -23.67 13.16
CA PRO A 149 2.54 -24.40 13.97
C PRO A 149 3.03 -23.61 15.19
N VAL A 150 2.84 -22.28 15.20
CA VAL A 150 3.36 -21.42 16.25
C VAL A 150 2.34 -21.32 17.38
N LYS A 151 2.72 -21.63 18.61
CA LYS A 151 1.92 -21.37 19.82
C LYS A 151 2.53 -20.21 20.59
N VAL A 152 1.75 -19.17 20.82
CA VAL A 152 2.15 -18.01 21.62
C VAL A 152 1.33 -17.99 22.90
N THR A 153 2.02 -18.00 24.03
CA THR A 153 1.41 -17.91 25.36
C THR A 153 1.60 -16.49 25.88
N ALA A 154 0.51 -15.85 26.31
CA ALA A 154 0.52 -14.52 26.88
C ALA A 154 -0.35 -14.45 28.14
N GLU A 155 -0.04 -13.51 29.01
CA GLU A 155 -0.77 -13.24 30.24
C GLU A 155 -1.41 -11.86 30.19
N LYS A 156 -2.67 -11.78 30.63
CA LYS A 156 -3.39 -10.52 30.83
C LYS A 156 -4.31 -10.64 32.03
N ASP A 157 -4.30 -9.66 32.92
CA ASP A 157 -5.15 -9.63 34.12
C ASP A 157 -5.09 -10.92 34.96
N GLY A 158 -3.89 -11.52 35.05
CA GLY A 158 -3.65 -12.79 35.76
C GLY A 158 -4.17 -14.05 35.06
N LYS A 159 -4.66 -13.94 33.82
CA LYS A 159 -5.12 -15.06 32.99
C LYS A 159 -4.12 -15.37 31.90
N THR A 160 -3.81 -16.66 31.74
CA THR A 160 -2.99 -17.16 30.63
C THR A 160 -3.86 -17.49 29.43
N GLU A 161 -3.49 -16.97 28.27
CA GLU A 161 -4.12 -17.22 26.98
C GLU A 161 -3.09 -17.83 26.01
N VAL A 162 -3.55 -18.77 25.19
CA VAL A 162 -2.73 -19.40 24.14
C VAL A 162 -3.39 -19.17 22.79
N SER A 163 -2.61 -18.63 21.85
CA SER A 163 -2.98 -18.43 20.46
C SER A 163 -2.11 -19.29 19.55
N ALA A 164 -2.69 -19.88 18.51
CA ALA A 164 -1.96 -20.53 17.43
C ALA A 164 -1.86 -19.60 16.23
N ALA A 165 -0.67 -19.50 15.64
CA ALA A 165 -0.40 -18.64 14.50
C ALA A 165 0.24 -19.39 13.33
N LYS A 166 -0.04 -18.96 12.10
CA LYS A 166 0.76 -19.42 10.93
C LYS A 166 2.16 -18.84 11.00
N TYR A 167 2.27 -17.57 11.37
CA TYR A 167 3.52 -16.86 11.55
C TYR A 167 3.51 -16.01 12.83
N ALA A 168 4.67 -15.83 13.46
CA ALA A 168 4.85 -14.85 14.53
C ALA A 168 6.07 -13.95 14.30
N LEU A 169 5.94 -12.69 14.70
CA LEU A 169 7.03 -11.70 14.67
C LEU A 169 7.42 -11.30 16.09
N ALA A 170 8.67 -11.54 16.47
CA ALA A 170 9.26 -11.07 17.71
C ALA A 170 9.75 -9.62 17.53
N CYS A 171 8.96 -8.68 18.01
CA CYS A 171 9.23 -7.24 18.00
C CYS A 171 9.24 -6.67 19.44
N ASP A 172 9.60 -7.50 20.41
CA ASP A 172 9.48 -7.29 21.86
C ASP A 172 10.78 -6.74 22.50
N GLY A 173 11.68 -6.22 21.67
CA GLY A 173 12.81 -5.39 22.07
C GLY A 173 14.05 -6.13 22.59
N ALA A 174 15.01 -5.39 23.15
CA ALA A 174 16.33 -5.89 23.53
C ALA A 174 16.28 -7.08 24.51
N HIS A 175 15.25 -7.15 25.35
CA HIS A 175 15.04 -8.21 26.34
C HIS A 175 14.07 -9.32 25.90
N SER A 176 13.79 -9.39 24.59
CA SER A 176 12.85 -10.30 23.93
C SER A 176 12.66 -11.64 24.66
N ILE A 177 11.42 -11.88 25.07
CA ILE A 177 10.98 -13.15 25.64
C ILE A 177 10.90 -14.20 24.54
N VAL A 178 10.43 -13.81 23.35
CA VAL A 178 10.33 -14.74 22.20
C VAL A 178 11.70 -15.28 21.82
N ARG A 179 12.72 -14.41 21.68
CA ARG A 179 14.10 -14.84 21.40
C ARG A 179 14.60 -15.84 22.45
N LYS A 180 14.38 -15.55 23.73
CA LYS A 180 14.81 -16.43 24.84
C LYS A 180 14.07 -17.75 24.86
N ALA A 181 12.77 -17.76 24.60
CA ALA A 181 11.94 -18.96 24.51
C ALA A 181 12.42 -19.91 23.40
N LEU A 182 12.90 -19.36 22.29
CA LEU A 182 13.52 -20.12 21.19
C LEU A 182 14.95 -20.59 21.49
N GLY A 183 15.53 -20.20 22.63
CA GLY A 183 16.92 -20.53 23.01
C GLY A 183 17.98 -19.72 22.28
N TYR A 184 17.61 -18.63 21.60
CA TYR A 184 18.54 -17.80 20.83
C TYR A 184 19.27 -16.80 21.71
N ARG A 185 20.54 -16.57 21.39
CA ARG A 185 21.47 -15.75 22.19
C ARG A 185 21.88 -14.52 21.42
N MET A 186 22.18 -13.45 22.15
CA MET A 186 22.75 -12.24 21.57
C MET A 186 24.29 -12.36 21.56
N ILE A 187 24.87 -12.44 20.36
CA ILE A 187 26.31 -12.45 20.08
C ILE A 187 26.80 -11.02 19.92
N GLY A 188 27.85 -10.65 20.65
CA GLY A 188 28.55 -9.38 20.49
C GLY A 188 29.12 -8.85 21.80
N ASP A 189 29.70 -7.67 21.74
CA ASP A 189 30.47 -7.08 22.83
C ASP A 189 29.56 -6.20 23.70
N SER A 190 29.73 -6.25 25.02
CA SER A 190 29.31 -5.17 25.91
C SER A 190 30.38 -4.10 25.92
N SER A 191 30.00 -2.85 25.70
CA SER A 191 30.88 -1.71 25.96
C SER A 191 30.71 -1.25 27.41
N ASP A 192 31.81 -0.90 28.04
CA ASP A 192 31.82 -0.22 29.36
C ASP A 192 31.47 1.29 29.23
N ALA A 193 31.24 1.78 28.01
CA ALA A 193 30.86 3.17 27.77
C ALA A 193 29.39 3.39 28.15
N VAL A 194 29.18 4.30 29.10
CA VAL A 194 27.85 4.72 29.55
C VAL A 194 27.55 6.11 29.02
N TRP A 195 26.34 6.29 28.52
CA TRP A 195 25.86 7.58 28.06
C TRP A 195 24.67 8.01 28.89
N GLY A 196 24.73 9.25 29.37
CA GLY A 196 23.58 9.96 29.91
C GLY A 196 22.82 10.63 28.78
N VAL A 197 21.50 10.59 28.84
CA VAL A 197 20.61 11.28 27.92
C VAL A 197 19.60 12.08 28.73
N MET A 198 19.38 13.34 28.35
CA MET A 198 18.33 14.16 28.95
C MET A 198 17.66 15.06 27.91
N ASP A 199 16.33 15.06 27.93
CA ASP A 199 15.44 15.94 27.17
C ASP A 199 15.01 17.09 28.07
N MET A 200 15.39 18.29 27.69
CA MET A 200 15.28 19.45 28.57
C MET A 200 15.06 20.74 27.79
N VAL A 201 14.64 21.78 28.52
CA VAL A 201 14.51 23.15 28.00
C VAL A 201 15.69 23.98 28.55
N PRO A 202 16.74 24.22 27.73
CA PRO A 202 17.90 24.96 28.19
C PRO A 202 17.65 26.47 28.15
N ARG A 203 18.12 27.16 29.18
CA ARG A 203 18.41 28.59 29.14
C ARG A 203 19.92 28.75 29.08
N THR A 204 20.46 29.16 27.94
CA THR A 204 21.90 29.20 27.71
C THR A 204 22.30 30.33 26.77
N ASP A 205 23.55 30.79 26.91
CA ASP A 205 24.22 31.68 25.95
C ASP A 205 25.08 30.91 24.93
N PHE A 206 25.05 29.58 24.93
CA PHE A 206 25.70 28.76 23.91
C PHE A 206 25.04 29.00 22.53
N PRO A 207 25.78 29.52 21.55
CA PRO A 207 25.18 30.08 20.32
C PRO A 207 24.58 29.03 19.39
N ASP A 208 24.91 27.75 19.57
CA ASP A 208 24.49 26.65 18.70
C ASP A 208 23.52 25.67 19.37
N ILE A 209 22.86 26.09 20.45
CA ILE A 209 21.93 25.19 21.18
C ILE A 209 20.79 24.65 20.30
N ARG A 210 20.39 25.39 19.26
CA ARG A 210 19.41 25.00 18.24
C ARG A 210 20.03 24.40 16.98
N LYS A 211 21.28 23.95 17.02
CA LYS A 211 21.93 23.21 15.92
C LYS A 211 22.48 21.89 16.43
N LYS A 212 22.43 20.84 15.61
CA LYS A 212 23.09 19.58 15.95
C LYS A 212 24.58 19.87 16.14
N SER A 213 25.09 19.59 17.34
CA SER A 213 26.44 20.01 17.71
C SER A 213 27.19 18.90 18.43
N THR A 214 28.38 18.57 17.95
CA THR A 214 29.33 17.70 18.67
C THR A 214 30.31 18.58 19.43
N ILE A 215 30.41 18.40 20.74
CA ILE A 215 31.30 19.16 21.61
C ILE A 215 32.31 18.21 22.23
N ARG A 216 33.60 18.51 22.04
CA ARG A 216 34.71 17.81 22.67
C ARG A 216 35.44 18.74 23.63
N SER A 217 35.46 18.37 24.90
CA SER A 217 36.18 19.09 25.95
C SER A 217 37.01 18.13 26.79
N LYS A 218 37.98 18.65 27.54
CA LYS A 218 38.71 17.90 28.57
C LYS A 218 37.78 17.39 29.67
N SER A 219 36.69 18.09 29.93
CA SER A 219 35.68 17.67 30.90
C SER A 219 34.83 16.50 30.40
N GLY A 220 34.74 16.29 29.08
CA GLY A 220 33.97 15.22 28.44
C GLY A 220 33.36 15.65 27.10
N ASN A 221 32.54 14.77 26.53
CA ASN A 221 31.92 14.98 25.22
C ASN A 221 30.39 15.11 25.33
N ILE A 222 29.81 15.98 24.50
CA ILE A 222 28.36 16.14 24.34
C ILE A 222 27.97 16.09 22.88
N LEU A 223 26.87 15.39 22.57
CA LEU A 223 26.12 15.57 21.34
C LEU A 223 24.79 16.26 21.66
N ILE A 224 24.60 17.46 21.13
CA ILE A 224 23.38 18.26 21.23
C ILE A 224 22.47 17.93 20.04
N ILE A 225 21.22 17.56 20.32
CA ILE A 225 20.17 17.31 19.33
C ILE A 225 18.97 18.21 19.65
N PRO A 226 18.74 19.27 18.87
CA PRO A 226 17.52 20.05 18.98
C PRO A 226 16.29 19.18 18.65
N ARG A 227 15.23 19.32 19.43
CA ARG A 227 13.97 18.56 19.27
C ARG A 227 12.87 19.41 18.64
N GLU A 228 11.76 18.74 18.32
CA GLU A 228 10.50 19.29 17.84
C GLU A 228 9.92 20.36 18.79
N GLY A 229 8.96 21.14 18.29
CA GLY A 229 8.33 22.23 19.05
C GLY A 229 9.21 23.49 19.06
N GLU A 230 9.20 24.23 17.94
CA GLU A 230 10.05 25.43 17.75
C GLU A 230 9.91 26.46 18.89
N ASN A 231 8.73 26.54 19.51
CA ASN A 231 8.45 27.46 20.60
C ASN A 231 8.89 26.96 21.98
N ASP A 232 9.08 25.65 22.15
CA ASP A 232 9.35 25.01 23.46
C ASP A 232 10.85 24.86 23.73
N ASN A 233 11.71 25.06 22.71
CA ASN A 233 13.17 24.92 22.79
C ASN A 233 13.65 23.57 23.34
N LEU A 234 12.82 22.52 23.25
CA LEU A 234 13.19 21.18 23.70
C LEU A 234 14.48 20.73 23.00
N THR A 235 15.43 20.24 23.79
CA THR A 235 16.77 19.87 23.34
C THR A 235 17.23 18.63 24.09
N ARG A 236 17.74 17.65 23.34
CA ARG A 236 18.31 16.41 23.87
C ARG A 236 19.83 16.53 23.96
N PHE A 237 20.38 16.23 25.14
CA PHE A 237 21.82 16.10 25.34
C PHE A 237 22.19 14.63 25.51
N TYR A 238 23.11 14.16 24.68
CA TYR A 238 23.85 12.91 24.89
C TYR A 238 25.20 13.26 25.53
N ILE A 239 25.44 12.77 26.75
CA ILE A 239 26.64 13.07 27.53
C ILE A 239 27.42 11.76 27.72
N GLU A 240 28.67 11.75 27.25
CA GLU A 240 29.57 10.62 27.51
C GLU A 240 30.02 10.64 28.97
N LEU A 241 29.82 9.53 29.68
CA LEU A 241 30.25 9.37 31.07
C LEU A 241 31.59 8.61 31.14
N PRO A 242 32.38 8.80 32.22
CA PRO A 242 33.65 8.13 32.39
C PRO A 242 33.52 6.59 32.30
N PRO A 243 34.52 5.89 31.73
CA PRO A 243 34.54 4.42 31.71
C PRO A 243 34.38 3.82 33.11
N GLY A 244 33.64 2.72 33.23
CA GLY A 244 33.37 2.05 34.51
C GLY A 244 32.27 2.70 35.35
N THR A 245 31.62 3.77 34.85
CA THR A 245 30.41 4.32 35.47
C THR A 245 29.33 3.24 35.52
N ASN A 246 28.68 3.05 36.67
CA ASN A 246 27.50 2.21 36.78
C ASN A 246 26.25 3.02 36.36
N PRO A 247 25.51 2.67 35.29
CA PRO A 247 24.35 3.44 34.84
C PRO A 247 23.27 3.61 35.93
N LYS A 248 23.18 2.68 36.88
CA LYS A 248 22.19 2.72 37.98
C LYS A 248 22.51 3.76 39.05
N GLU A 249 23.75 4.22 39.13
CA GLU A 249 24.22 5.20 40.11
C GLU A 249 24.22 6.63 39.58
N VAL A 250 24.00 6.80 38.26
CA VAL A 250 23.93 8.12 37.62
C VAL A 250 22.65 8.82 38.03
N THR A 251 22.75 10.07 38.49
CA THR A 251 21.60 10.93 38.77
C THR A 251 21.47 12.04 37.72
N LEU A 252 20.28 12.66 37.63
CA LEU A 252 20.04 13.81 36.76
C LEU A 252 20.99 14.98 37.08
N GLU A 253 21.24 15.24 38.36
CA GLU A 253 22.12 16.30 38.82
C GLU A 253 23.56 16.06 38.36
N ASN A 254 24.00 14.79 38.29
CA ASN A 254 25.30 14.45 37.72
C ASN A 254 25.38 14.82 36.24
N LEU A 255 24.34 14.53 35.46
CA LEU A 255 24.27 14.86 34.03
C LEU A 255 24.27 16.37 33.81
N GLN A 256 23.44 17.11 34.57
CA GLN A 256 23.36 18.57 34.48
C GLN A 256 24.69 19.24 34.85
N ALA A 257 25.33 18.82 35.95
CA ALA A 257 26.63 19.35 36.38
C ALA A 257 27.76 19.00 35.40
N GLN A 258 27.71 17.80 34.80
CA GLN A 258 28.65 17.40 33.75
C GLN A 258 28.46 18.26 32.49
N ALA A 259 27.21 18.52 32.08
CA ALA A 259 26.92 19.34 30.93
C ALA A 259 27.39 20.79 31.10
N GLN A 260 27.19 21.38 32.28
CA GLN A 260 27.70 22.71 32.63
C GLN A 260 29.23 22.79 32.53
N ARG A 261 29.95 21.75 33.00
CA ARG A 261 31.42 21.69 32.90
C ARG A 261 31.91 21.58 31.46
N ILE A 262 31.22 20.81 30.62
CA ILE A 262 31.59 20.63 29.20
C ILE A 262 31.30 21.89 28.39
N LEU A 263 30.21 22.60 28.67
CA LEU A 263 29.79 23.79 27.93
C LEU A 263 30.53 25.08 28.34
N SER A 264 31.31 25.06 29.43
CA SER A 264 32.11 26.20 29.87
C SER A 264 33.01 26.74 28.72
N PRO A 265 33.05 28.07 28.50
CA PRO A 265 32.60 29.15 29.39
C PRO A 265 31.12 29.56 29.23
N TYR A 266 30.36 28.91 28.35
CA TYR A 266 28.94 29.21 28.15
C TYR A 266 28.12 28.76 29.36
N LYS A 267 27.15 29.58 29.75
CA LYS A 267 26.25 29.31 30.87
C LYS A 267 25.08 28.48 30.37
N VAL A 268 24.66 27.48 31.15
CA VAL A 268 23.45 26.69 30.87
C VAL A 268 22.71 26.39 32.17
N ASP A 269 21.44 26.78 32.18
CA ASP A 269 20.46 26.42 33.21
C ASP A 269 19.41 25.50 32.56
N PHE A 270 18.95 24.50 33.31
CA PHE A 270 17.94 23.53 32.85
C PHE A 270 16.59 23.95 33.44
N VAL A 271 15.80 24.70 32.66
CA VAL A 271 14.52 25.25 33.13
C VAL A 271 13.53 24.13 33.46
N GLU A 272 13.53 23.10 32.62
CA GLU A 272 12.72 21.89 32.77
C GLU A 272 13.52 20.69 32.23
N THR A 273 13.37 19.52 32.86
CA THR A 273 13.83 18.24 32.32
C THR A 273 12.62 17.32 32.17
N VAL A 274 12.23 17.07 30.92
CA VAL A 274 11.03 16.31 30.55
C VAL A 274 11.28 14.81 30.71
N TRP A 275 12.48 14.35 30.35
CA TRP A 275 12.88 12.95 30.43
C TRP A 275 14.40 12.82 30.54
N TRP A 276 14.89 11.78 31.22
CA TRP A 276 16.31 11.44 31.20
C TRP A 276 16.54 9.95 31.47
N SER A 277 17.72 9.45 31.11
CA SER A 277 18.16 8.08 31.38
C SER A 277 19.69 7.97 31.29
N ALA A 278 20.25 6.92 31.87
CA ALA A 278 21.63 6.50 31.62
C ALA A 278 21.64 5.02 31.19
N TYR A 279 22.40 4.68 30.15
CA TYR A 279 22.46 3.30 29.67
C TYR A 279 23.86 2.93 29.18
N ALA A 280 24.21 1.66 29.44
CA ALA A 280 25.41 1.04 28.90
C ALA A 280 25.14 0.56 27.47
N ILE A 281 26.13 0.74 26.60
CA ILE A 281 26.02 0.40 25.19
C ILE A 281 26.42 -1.05 24.96
N GLY A 282 25.56 -1.83 24.28
CA GLY A 282 25.90 -3.17 23.81
C GLY A 282 25.70 -3.28 22.31
N GLN A 283 26.71 -3.79 21.60
CA GLN A 283 26.66 -4.03 20.16
C GLN A 283 26.50 -5.53 19.94
N ARG A 284 25.28 -5.97 19.66
CA ARG A 284 24.94 -7.40 19.64
C ARG A 284 23.95 -7.71 18.53
N HIS A 285 23.96 -8.95 18.05
CA HIS A 285 22.94 -9.52 17.18
C HIS A 285 22.55 -10.92 17.65
N ALA A 286 21.37 -11.40 17.30
CA ALA A 286 20.96 -12.76 17.59
C ALA A 286 21.75 -13.77 16.76
N ASP A 287 22.01 -14.96 17.32
CA ASP A 287 22.63 -16.07 16.59
C ASP A 287 21.72 -16.61 15.46
N PHE A 288 20.40 -16.52 15.64
CA PHE A 288 19.40 -16.85 14.62
C PHE A 288 18.29 -15.80 14.54
N PHE A 289 17.84 -15.50 13.32
CA PHE A 289 16.80 -14.49 13.04
C PHE A 289 15.42 -15.10 12.80
N HIS A 290 15.33 -16.43 12.72
CA HIS A 290 14.08 -17.13 12.50
C HIS A 290 14.11 -18.52 13.15
N LYS A 291 12.92 -19.07 13.42
CA LYS A 291 12.69 -20.49 13.71
C LYS A 291 11.78 -21.06 12.63
N ASP A 292 12.29 -22.03 11.88
CA ASP A 292 11.59 -22.79 10.83
C ASP A 292 10.87 -21.93 9.78
N HIS A 293 11.30 -20.66 9.61
CA HIS A 293 10.61 -19.63 8.79
C HIS A 293 9.15 -19.39 9.19
N ARG A 294 8.81 -19.67 10.46
CA ARG A 294 7.49 -19.46 11.07
C ARG A 294 7.50 -18.41 12.16
N VAL A 295 8.61 -18.28 12.88
CA VAL A 295 8.84 -17.18 13.81
C VAL A 295 10.03 -16.38 13.33
N PHE A 296 9.92 -15.05 13.25
CA PHE A 296 10.99 -14.15 12.83
C PHE A 296 11.28 -13.12 13.91
N LEU A 297 12.54 -12.73 14.08
CA LEU A 297 12.96 -11.68 15.00
C LEU A 297 13.25 -10.40 14.22
N ALA A 298 12.75 -9.26 14.70
CA ALA A 298 12.91 -7.95 14.07
C ALA A 298 13.24 -6.85 15.10
N GLY A 299 14.05 -5.88 14.67
CA GLY A 299 14.54 -4.78 15.51
C GLY A 299 15.37 -5.23 16.70
N ASP A 300 15.22 -4.56 17.84
CA ASP A 300 16.00 -4.86 19.05
C ASP A 300 15.89 -6.31 19.57
N ALA A 301 14.88 -7.07 19.10
CA ALA A 301 14.81 -8.50 19.37
C ALA A 301 15.96 -9.29 18.72
N CYS A 302 16.50 -8.85 17.58
CA CYS A 302 17.61 -9.49 16.88
C CYS A 302 18.88 -8.65 16.75
N HIS A 303 18.89 -7.34 16.99
CA HIS A 303 20.13 -6.55 17.00
C HIS A 303 20.05 -5.31 17.89
N THR A 304 21.13 -5.00 18.59
CA THR A 304 21.25 -3.79 19.42
C THR A 304 22.58 -3.10 19.13
N HIS A 305 22.59 -1.77 19.14
CA HIS A 305 23.76 -0.95 18.80
C HIS A 305 23.77 0.36 19.58
N SER A 306 24.85 1.12 19.43
CA SER A 306 24.99 2.40 20.12
C SER A 306 24.00 3.46 19.63
N PRO A 307 23.61 4.41 20.50
CA PRO A 307 22.79 5.54 20.09
C PRO A 307 23.55 6.56 19.24
N LYS A 308 24.89 6.47 19.14
CA LYS A 308 25.75 7.54 18.60
C LYS A 308 25.40 7.89 17.16
N ALA A 309 25.04 6.89 16.36
CA ALA A 309 24.65 7.06 14.97
C ALA A 309 23.13 7.25 14.76
N GLY A 310 22.32 7.22 15.84
CA GLY A 310 20.86 7.37 15.76
C GLY A 310 20.16 6.28 14.94
N GLN A 311 20.75 5.09 14.80
CA GLN A 311 20.25 4.06 13.86
C GLN A 311 19.17 3.13 14.44
N GLY A 312 19.04 3.04 15.77
CA GLY A 312 18.20 2.04 16.50
C GLY A 312 16.84 1.79 15.88
N MET A 313 15.99 2.80 16.02
CA MET A 313 14.64 2.80 15.51
C MET A 313 14.57 2.69 13.98
N ASN A 314 15.48 3.36 13.26
CA ASN A 314 15.47 3.39 11.79
C ASN A 314 15.68 1.99 11.19
N VAL A 315 16.68 1.27 11.66
CA VAL A 315 16.98 -0.09 11.17
C VAL A 315 15.90 -1.07 11.62
N SER A 316 15.43 -0.95 12.88
CA SER A 316 14.32 -1.76 13.39
C SER A 316 13.03 -1.57 12.57
N LEU A 317 12.71 -0.33 12.20
CA LEU A 317 11.55 -0.01 11.36
C LEU A 317 11.71 -0.63 9.98
N GLN A 318 12.91 -0.57 9.40
CA GLN A 318 13.21 -1.20 8.12
C GLN A 318 13.09 -2.74 8.13
N ASP A 319 13.36 -3.41 9.26
CA ASP A 319 13.10 -4.85 9.38
C ASP A 319 11.60 -5.15 9.22
N GLY A 320 10.76 -4.38 9.92
CA GLY A 320 9.30 -4.45 9.80
C GLY A 320 8.80 -4.09 8.39
N TYR A 321 9.43 -3.08 7.78
CA TYR A 321 9.16 -2.66 6.41
C TYR A 321 9.51 -3.75 5.39
N ASN A 322 10.56 -4.53 5.62
CA ASN A 322 11.01 -5.60 4.73
C ASN A 322 10.17 -6.88 4.87
N ILE A 323 9.93 -7.36 6.10
CA ILE A 323 9.15 -8.59 6.30
C ILE A 323 7.65 -8.40 6.02
N GLY A 324 7.12 -7.19 6.24
CA GLY A 324 5.70 -6.89 6.16
C GLY A 324 5.09 -7.16 4.80
N TRP A 325 5.73 -6.69 3.72
CA TRP A 325 5.21 -6.92 2.36
C TRP A 325 5.37 -8.38 1.92
N LYS A 326 6.48 -9.05 2.30
CA LYS A 326 6.73 -10.46 2.00
C LYS A 326 5.67 -11.36 2.62
N LEU A 327 5.34 -11.12 3.90
CA LEU A 327 4.23 -11.82 4.56
C LEU A 327 2.89 -11.48 3.91
N GLY A 328 2.68 -10.21 3.53
CA GLY A 328 1.48 -9.78 2.81
C GLY A 328 1.24 -10.58 1.53
N GLU A 329 2.24 -10.69 0.66
CA GLU A 329 2.15 -11.46 -0.59
C GLU A 329 1.99 -12.97 -0.36
N VAL A 330 2.72 -13.55 0.60
CA VAL A 330 2.59 -14.98 0.92
C VAL A 330 1.20 -15.31 1.47
N LEU A 331 0.67 -14.49 2.38
CA LEU A 331 -0.63 -14.73 3.02
C LEU A 331 -1.82 -14.45 2.10
N THR A 332 -1.64 -13.59 1.10
CA THR A 332 -2.64 -13.35 0.04
C THR A 332 -2.52 -14.33 -1.13
N GLY A 333 -1.54 -15.25 -1.09
CA GLY A 333 -1.35 -16.28 -2.11
C GLY A 333 -0.66 -15.79 -3.40
N LEU A 334 -0.07 -14.59 -3.37
CA LEU A 334 0.61 -13.99 -4.51
C LEU A 334 2.04 -14.52 -4.68
N ALA A 335 2.72 -14.88 -3.58
CA ALA A 335 4.09 -15.37 -3.59
C ALA A 335 4.26 -16.72 -2.88
N ASN A 336 5.33 -17.44 -3.22
CA ASN A 336 5.73 -18.68 -2.55
C ASN A 336 6.28 -18.37 -1.14
N PRO A 337 6.03 -19.23 -0.13
CA PRO A 337 6.62 -19.09 1.20
C PRO A 337 8.16 -18.95 1.25
N SER A 338 8.88 -19.46 0.25
CA SER A 338 10.35 -19.29 0.12
C SER A 338 10.77 -17.83 0.02
N LEU A 339 9.87 -16.92 -0.38
CA LEU A 339 10.10 -15.47 -0.33
C LEU A 339 10.53 -15.01 1.07
N LEU A 340 10.05 -15.65 2.14
CA LEU A 340 10.37 -15.28 3.52
C LEU A 340 11.82 -15.61 3.91
N GLU A 341 12.50 -16.50 3.18
CA GLU A 341 13.93 -16.79 3.38
C GLU A 341 14.77 -15.53 3.11
N THR A 342 14.36 -14.72 2.14
CA THR A 342 15.07 -13.50 1.73
C THR A 342 15.09 -12.46 2.85
N TYR A 343 14.13 -12.45 3.78
CA TYR A 343 14.20 -11.57 4.96
C TYR A 343 15.45 -11.86 5.79
N VAL A 344 15.76 -13.14 6.01
CA VAL A 344 16.91 -13.55 6.82
C VAL A 344 18.20 -13.19 6.09
N LEU A 345 18.31 -13.54 4.80
CA LEU A 345 19.47 -13.23 3.95
C LEU A 345 19.78 -11.73 3.95
N GLU A 346 18.74 -10.90 3.83
CA GLU A 346 18.87 -9.45 3.73
C GLU A 346 19.17 -8.78 5.07
N ARG A 347 18.33 -9.04 6.08
CA ARG A 347 18.32 -8.25 7.32
C ARG A 347 19.36 -8.70 8.33
N GLN A 348 19.75 -9.97 8.32
CA GLN A 348 20.86 -10.44 9.15
C GLN A 348 22.17 -9.80 8.73
N LYS A 349 22.43 -9.71 7.42
CA LYS A 349 23.61 -9.03 6.89
C LYS A 349 23.62 -7.54 7.27
N VAL A 350 22.51 -6.83 7.06
CA VAL A 350 22.39 -5.41 7.43
C VAL A 350 22.67 -5.19 8.92
N ALA A 351 22.15 -6.07 9.80
CA ALA A 351 22.42 -5.99 11.23
C ALA A 351 23.91 -6.18 11.57
N ILE A 352 24.58 -7.12 10.91
CA ILE A 352 26.02 -7.36 11.09
C ILE A 352 26.85 -6.18 10.59
N ASP A 353 26.53 -5.66 9.40
CA ASP A 353 27.20 -4.50 8.80
C ASP A 353 27.03 -3.26 9.69
N LEU A 354 25.86 -3.09 10.31
CA LEU A 354 25.59 -2.03 11.28
C LEU A 354 26.44 -2.14 12.53
N ILE A 355 26.58 -3.33 13.08
CA ILE A 355 27.46 -3.55 14.25
C ILE A 355 28.91 -3.22 13.88
N ASN A 356 29.37 -3.64 12.71
CA ASN A 356 30.73 -3.37 12.25
C ASN A 356 30.99 -1.88 12.02
N PHE A 357 30.03 -1.17 11.42
CA PHE A 357 30.09 0.28 11.29
C PHE A 357 30.05 0.97 12.66
N ASP A 358 29.14 0.58 13.55
CA ASP A 358 28.98 1.18 14.87
C ASP A 358 30.22 0.97 15.76
N ARG A 359 30.93 -0.16 15.61
CA ARG A 359 32.26 -0.37 16.23
C ARG A 359 33.28 0.65 15.76
N HIS A 360 33.35 0.92 14.46
CA HIS A 360 34.26 1.92 13.90
C HIS A 360 33.86 3.35 14.33
N PHE A 361 32.58 3.69 14.21
CA PHE A 361 32.04 5.00 14.52
C PHE A 361 32.10 5.32 16.02
N SER A 362 31.83 4.33 16.88
CA SER A 362 31.93 4.50 18.34
C SER A 362 33.35 4.82 18.79
N LYS A 363 34.37 4.25 18.15
CA LYS A 363 35.78 4.55 18.43
C LYS A 363 36.15 5.99 18.08
N LEU A 364 35.57 6.57 17.03
CA LEU A 364 35.80 7.99 16.68
C LEU A 364 35.33 8.94 17.78
N PHE A 365 34.24 8.61 18.47
CA PHE A 365 33.73 9.42 19.60
C PHE A 365 34.52 9.19 20.90
N SER A 366 34.94 7.95 21.16
CA SER A 366 35.56 7.57 22.44
C SER A 366 37.09 7.63 22.43
N SER A 367 37.75 7.96 21.31
CA SER A 367 39.22 8.08 21.20
C SER A 367 39.83 9.29 21.93
N GLY A 368 39.03 10.13 22.58
CA GLY A 368 39.53 11.21 23.44
C GLY A 368 40.47 12.19 22.72
N ALA A 369 41.53 12.65 23.40
CA ALA A 369 42.47 13.67 22.92
C ALA A 369 43.44 13.21 21.79
N GLN A 370 43.39 11.93 21.36
CA GLN A 370 44.31 11.40 20.34
C GLN A 370 43.91 11.70 18.90
N THR A 371 42.62 11.93 18.63
CA THR A 371 42.12 12.31 17.30
C THR A 371 42.02 13.83 17.21
N SER A 372 42.67 14.44 16.23
CA SER A 372 42.58 15.89 16.02
C SER A 372 41.15 16.31 15.67
N PRO A 373 40.75 17.58 15.90
CA PRO A 373 39.42 18.06 15.51
C PRO A 373 39.12 17.88 14.02
N ALA A 374 40.13 18.04 13.16
CA ALA A 374 40.01 17.87 11.71
C ALA A 374 39.77 16.41 11.31
N GLU A 375 40.51 15.46 11.88
CA GLU A 375 40.31 14.02 11.63
C GLU A 375 38.92 13.56 12.10
N PHE A 376 38.46 14.03 13.26
CA PHE A 376 37.11 13.73 13.75
C PHE A 376 36.04 14.24 12.79
N GLN A 377 36.17 15.49 12.33
CA GLN A 377 35.24 16.08 11.37
C GLN A 377 35.21 15.29 10.06
N GLN A 378 36.36 14.91 9.51
CA GLN A 378 36.43 14.11 8.29
C GLN A 378 35.81 12.73 8.47
N GLY A 379 36.13 12.03 9.57
CA GLY A 379 35.52 10.74 9.88
C GLY A 379 34.01 10.81 10.06
N PHE A 380 33.51 11.88 10.69
CA PHE A 380 32.07 12.13 10.84
C PHE A 380 31.38 12.36 9.49
N ILE A 381 31.98 13.18 8.61
CA ILE A 381 31.45 13.44 7.26
C ILE A 381 31.44 12.16 6.41
N GLN A 382 32.52 11.38 6.46
CA GLN A 382 32.61 10.11 5.73
C GLN A 382 31.57 9.09 6.18
N ALA A 383 31.25 9.08 7.48
CA ALA A 383 30.20 8.26 8.06
C ALA A 383 28.78 8.71 7.69
N GLY A 384 28.60 9.95 7.19
CA GLY A 384 27.31 10.56 6.89
C GLY A 384 26.41 9.72 5.96
N LYS A 385 27.00 9.09 4.93
CA LYS A 385 26.27 8.19 4.02
C LYS A 385 25.65 7.00 4.76
N TYR A 386 26.40 6.43 5.70
CA TYR A 386 25.94 5.31 6.50
C TYR A 386 24.84 5.75 7.47
N THR A 387 25.03 6.89 8.13
CA THR A 387 24.04 7.40 9.07
C THR A 387 22.71 7.77 8.39
N ALA A 388 22.71 8.15 7.11
CA ALA A 388 21.47 8.43 6.37
C ALA A 388 20.58 7.19 6.14
N GLY A 389 21.07 5.98 6.45
CA GLY A 389 20.32 4.73 6.30
C GLY A 389 20.20 4.22 4.86
N LEU A 390 21.10 4.69 3.98
CA LEU A 390 21.05 4.46 2.53
C LEU A 390 22.08 3.44 2.04
N THR A 391 22.84 2.82 2.96
CA THR A 391 23.96 1.93 2.66
C THR A 391 23.60 0.44 2.66
N ALA A 392 22.34 0.10 2.94
CA ALA A 392 21.90 -1.29 2.86
C ALA A 392 21.99 -1.78 1.41
N THR A 393 22.83 -2.79 1.19
CA THR A 393 22.99 -3.49 -0.08
C THR A 393 22.73 -4.97 0.15
N TYR A 394 21.70 -5.48 -0.52
CA TYR A 394 21.31 -6.88 -0.47
C TYR A 394 22.12 -7.71 -1.48
N ASP A 395 22.51 -8.90 -1.04
CA ASP A 395 23.21 -9.85 -1.89
C ASP A 395 22.23 -10.53 -2.87
N VAL A 396 22.78 -11.24 -3.85
CA VAL A 396 22.01 -11.97 -4.86
C VAL A 396 21.08 -13.00 -4.19
N SER A 397 19.82 -12.99 -4.61
CA SER A 397 18.77 -13.88 -4.10
C SER A 397 17.68 -14.08 -5.17
N SER A 398 16.62 -14.82 -4.84
CA SER A 398 15.45 -14.99 -5.72
C SER A 398 14.77 -13.67 -6.11
N ILE A 399 14.96 -12.61 -5.33
CA ILE A 399 14.38 -11.28 -5.56
C ILE A 399 15.43 -10.19 -5.80
N THR A 400 16.69 -10.56 -6.04
CA THR A 400 17.80 -9.62 -6.29
C THR A 400 18.78 -10.27 -7.27
N CYS A 401 18.77 -9.81 -8.51
CA CYS A 401 19.49 -10.41 -9.63
C CYS A 401 20.57 -9.47 -10.17
N ALA A 402 21.83 -9.86 -10.08
CA ALA A 402 23.00 -9.03 -10.42
C ALA A 402 23.36 -9.05 -11.92
N LEU A 403 22.38 -8.92 -12.82
CA LEU A 403 22.66 -8.81 -14.25
C LEU A 403 23.17 -7.40 -14.56
N GLU A 404 24.41 -7.30 -15.06
CA GLU A 404 25.04 -6.22 -15.85
C GLU A 404 24.72 -4.74 -15.51
N SER A 405 24.29 -4.46 -14.27
CA SER A 405 23.75 -3.14 -13.87
C SER A 405 24.72 -1.97 -14.08
N GLU A 406 26.02 -2.17 -13.83
CA GLU A 406 27.04 -1.11 -13.96
C GLU A 406 27.21 -0.58 -15.40
N GLN A 407 26.87 -1.39 -16.41
CA GLN A 407 27.00 -1.02 -17.82
C GLN A 407 25.77 -0.28 -18.36
N ILE A 408 24.58 -0.56 -17.80
CA ILE A 408 23.29 -0.06 -18.30
C ILE A 408 22.79 1.15 -17.49
N ALA A 409 22.97 1.12 -16.17
CA ALA A 409 22.55 2.18 -15.25
C ALA A 409 23.63 2.37 -14.17
N SER A 410 24.70 3.07 -14.51
CA SER A 410 25.95 3.09 -13.72
C SER A 410 25.82 3.69 -12.31
N GLN A 411 24.75 4.43 -12.01
CA GLN A 411 24.47 4.96 -10.66
C GLN A 411 23.35 4.18 -9.93
N VAL A 412 22.87 3.08 -10.51
CA VAL A 412 21.84 2.22 -9.91
C VAL A 412 22.45 0.89 -9.50
N THR A 413 22.68 0.75 -8.19
CA THR A 413 23.19 -0.50 -7.62
C THR A 413 22.02 -1.46 -7.29
N VAL A 414 22.00 -2.63 -7.93
CA VAL A 414 21.07 -3.71 -7.57
C VAL A 414 21.26 -4.10 -6.10
N GLY A 415 20.15 -4.36 -5.41
CA GLY A 415 20.13 -4.65 -3.97
C GLY A 415 20.17 -3.41 -3.09
N MET A 416 20.27 -2.19 -3.64
CA MET A 416 20.11 -0.93 -2.92
C MET A 416 18.76 -0.27 -3.21
N ARG A 417 18.36 0.69 -2.37
CA ARG A 417 17.18 1.53 -2.62
C ARG A 417 17.40 2.39 -3.86
N LEU A 418 16.39 2.50 -4.73
CA LEU A 418 16.49 3.29 -5.97
C LEU A 418 16.84 4.76 -5.66
N PRO A 419 17.89 5.36 -6.26
CA PRO A 419 18.11 6.80 -6.17
C PRO A 419 16.95 7.58 -6.79
N SER A 420 16.52 8.67 -6.14
CA SER A 420 15.47 9.52 -6.69
C SER A 420 16.06 10.70 -7.45
N ALA A 421 15.50 10.98 -8.64
CA ALA A 421 15.71 12.21 -9.38
C ALA A 421 14.35 12.90 -9.60
N GLN A 422 14.39 14.21 -9.86
CA GLN A 422 13.19 14.93 -10.28
C GLN A 422 12.81 14.50 -11.71
N VAL A 423 11.52 14.29 -11.93
CA VAL A 423 10.91 14.01 -13.23
C VAL A 423 9.64 14.86 -13.38
N VAL A 424 9.17 15.01 -14.61
CA VAL A 424 7.89 15.67 -14.92
C VAL A 424 6.86 14.60 -15.24
N ARG A 425 5.76 14.56 -14.49
CA ARG A 425 4.65 13.66 -14.81
C ARG A 425 3.92 14.16 -16.06
N PHE A 426 3.72 13.27 -17.03
CA PHE A 426 3.23 13.64 -18.36
C PHE A 426 1.83 14.24 -18.34
N CYS A 427 0.90 13.62 -17.63
CA CYS A 427 -0.53 13.95 -17.71
C CYS A 427 -0.92 15.33 -17.17
N ASP A 428 -0.13 15.90 -16.24
CA ASP A 428 -0.41 17.19 -15.61
C ASP A 428 0.81 18.11 -15.52
N SER A 429 1.92 17.73 -16.19
CA SER A 429 3.20 18.45 -16.16
C SER A 429 3.73 18.72 -14.74
N LYS A 430 3.34 17.91 -13.74
CA LYS A 430 3.77 18.11 -12.36
C LYS A 430 5.24 17.68 -12.18
N PRO A 431 6.16 18.59 -11.79
CA PRO A 431 7.48 18.18 -11.35
C PRO A 431 7.38 17.46 -10.01
N MET A 432 8.06 16.32 -9.88
CA MET A 432 8.07 15.52 -8.66
C MET A 432 9.30 14.63 -8.59
N GLN A 433 9.63 14.17 -7.38
CA GLN A 433 10.64 13.14 -7.18
C GLN A 433 10.13 11.79 -7.68
N LEU A 434 10.94 11.07 -8.46
CA LEU A 434 10.57 9.78 -9.04
C LEU A 434 10.15 8.76 -7.97
N MET A 435 10.82 8.76 -6.80
CA MET A 435 10.44 7.89 -5.68
C MET A 435 9.00 8.11 -5.16
N GLN A 436 8.40 9.29 -5.39
CA GLN A 436 7.01 9.52 -4.99
C GLN A 436 5.99 8.69 -5.78
N ALA A 437 6.37 8.19 -6.95
CA ALA A 437 5.58 7.22 -7.72
C ALA A 437 5.56 5.83 -7.07
N LEU A 438 6.59 5.49 -6.29
CA LEU A 438 6.82 4.17 -5.71
C LEU A 438 6.12 4.05 -4.34
N LYS A 439 4.78 4.03 -4.37
CA LYS A 439 3.97 3.88 -3.15
C LYS A 439 4.13 2.50 -2.52
N SER A 440 4.13 2.46 -1.20
CA SER A 440 4.15 1.21 -0.42
C SER A 440 2.76 0.61 -0.36
N ASP A 441 2.32 0.05 -1.48
CA ASP A 441 0.99 -0.54 -1.69
C ASP A 441 1.04 -2.03 -2.06
N GLY A 442 2.23 -2.62 -2.05
CA GLY A 442 2.45 -4.04 -2.27
C GLY A 442 2.76 -4.39 -3.72
N ARG A 443 2.70 -3.41 -4.61
CA ARG A 443 3.01 -3.63 -6.02
C ARG A 443 4.53 -3.67 -6.24
N TRP A 444 4.96 -4.49 -7.19
CA TRP A 444 6.26 -4.42 -7.85
C TRP A 444 6.23 -3.37 -8.96
N ARG A 445 7.38 -2.83 -9.34
CA ARG A 445 7.50 -1.89 -10.46
C ARG A 445 8.42 -2.40 -11.54
N ILE A 446 7.94 -2.31 -12.78
CA ILE A 446 8.78 -2.39 -13.98
C ILE A 446 8.91 -0.97 -14.50
N MET A 447 10.08 -0.37 -14.36
CA MET A 447 10.36 1.00 -14.79
C MET A 447 11.14 0.98 -16.09
N ALA A 448 10.52 1.41 -17.19
CA ALA A 448 11.11 1.45 -18.51
C ALA A 448 11.66 2.85 -18.84
N PHE A 449 12.97 2.97 -18.89
CA PHE A 449 13.71 4.14 -19.36
C PHE A 449 13.95 3.99 -20.85
N VAL A 450 13.07 4.56 -21.66
CA VAL A 450 12.96 4.27 -23.10
C VAL A 450 13.69 5.24 -24.02
N GLY A 451 14.31 6.29 -23.48
CA GLY A 451 14.98 7.31 -24.25
C GLY A 451 14.02 8.34 -24.85
N ASN A 452 14.41 8.90 -26.00
CA ASN A 452 13.61 9.91 -26.70
C ASN A 452 12.49 9.25 -27.51
N LEU A 453 11.28 9.30 -26.97
CA LEU A 453 10.08 8.70 -27.56
C LEU A 453 9.62 9.34 -28.88
N ALA A 454 10.12 10.54 -29.23
CA ALA A 454 9.91 11.11 -30.56
C ALA A 454 10.70 10.38 -31.66
N THR A 455 11.62 9.48 -31.30
CA THR A 455 12.39 8.68 -32.25
C THR A 455 11.70 7.34 -32.55
N PRO A 456 11.66 6.89 -33.81
CA PRO A 456 11.08 5.59 -34.17
C PRO A 456 11.73 4.39 -33.46
N GLU A 457 13.02 4.49 -33.13
CA GLU A 457 13.75 3.43 -32.44
C GLU A 457 13.25 3.23 -31.00
N SER A 458 13.19 4.31 -30.20
CA SER A 458 12.68 4.27 -28.83
C SER A 458 11.21 3.86 -28.79
N GLN A 459 10.39 4.36 -29.72
CA GLN A 459 8.99 3.97 -29.84
C GLN A 459 8.86 2.47 -30.14
N SER A 460 9.67 1.92 -31.05
CA SER A 460 9.67 0.48 -31.35
C SER A 460 10.08 -0.38 -30.14
N LYS A 461 11.06 0.05 -29.36
CA LYS A 461 11.47 -0.62 -28.10
C LYS A 461 10.32 -0.63 -27.09
N LEU A 462 9.66 0.51 -26.88
CA LEU A 462 8.52 0.64 -25.97
C LEU A 462 7.34 -0.24 -26.40
N VAL A 463 6.99 -0.26 -27.69
CA VAL A 463 5.89 -1.09 -28.21
C VAL A 463 6.17 -2.58 -28.00
N LYS A 464 7.38 -3.07 -28.33
CA LYS A 464 7.75 -4.48 -28.10
C LYS A 464 7.65 -4.88 -26.63
N LEU A 465 8.14 -4.03 -25.73
CA LEU A 465 8.01 -4.23 -24.29
C LEU A 465 6.54 -4.25 -23.87
N GLY A 466 5.76 -3.26 -24.31
CA GLY A 466 4.34 -3.15 -23.99
C GLY A 466 3.52 -4.35 -24.46
N ASP A 467 3.73 -4.80 -25.70
CA ASP A 467 3.06 -5.97 -26.28
C ASP A 467 3.39 -7.25 -25.50
N TYR A 468 4.64 -7.41 -25.05
CA TYR A 468 5.04 -8.55 -24.22
C TYR A 468 4.43 -8.49 -22.81
N LEU A 469 4.43 -7.32 -22.18
CA LEU A 469 3.87 -7.14 -20.84
C LEU A 469 2.34 -7.36 -20.82
N ASP A 470 1.63 -6.87 -21.84
CA ASP A 470 0.17 -6.95 -21.97
C ASP A 470 -0.33 -8.24 -22.64
N ALA A 471 0.57 -9.10 -23.10
CA ALA A 471 0.20 -10.40 -23.65
C ALA A 471 -0.60 -11.22 -22.62
N ALA A 472 -1.53 -12.07 -23.09
CA ALA A 472 -2.39 -12.85 -22.20
C ALA A 472 -1.62 -13.82 -21.27
N ASP A 473 -0.42 -14.24 -21.69
CA ASP A 473 0.56 -15.02 -20.94
C ASP A 473 1.75 -14.17 -20.45
N GLY A 474 1.73 -12.86 -20.73
CA GLY A 474 2.70 -11.88 -20.25
C GLY A 474 2.73 -11.77 -18.73
N PRO A 475 3.83 -11.27 -18.15
CA PRO A 475 4.04 -11.29 -16.69
C PRO A 475 2.96 -10.50 -15.92
N VAL A 476 2.45 -9.39 -16.48
CA VAL A 476 1.43 -8.57 -15.83
C VAL A 476 0.14 -9.37 -15.62
N HIS A 477 -0.25 -10.22 -16.57
CA HIS A 477 -1.47 -11.04 -16.50
C HIS A 477 -1.25 -12.42 -15.87
N SER A 478 -0.05 -12.99 -16.03
CA SER A 478 0.30 -14.32 -15.52
C SER A 478 0.41 -14.39 -14.00
N PHE A 479 0.81 -13.31 -13.34
CA PHE A 479 1.00 -13.26 -11.88
C PHE A 479 -0.07 -12.45 -11.14
N THR A 480 -0.86 -11.66 -11.85
CA THR A 480 -1.94 -10.86 -11.25
C THR A 480 -3.25 -11.64 -11.22
N PRO A 481 -3.97 -11.71 -10.08
CA PRO A 481 -5.26 -12.40 -10.03
C PRO A 481 -6.27 -11.82 -11.03
N ARG A 482 -6.91 -12.66 -11.83
CA ARG A 482 -7.82 -12.23 -12.93
C ARG A 482 -9.03 -11.39 -12.50
N ASN A 483 -9.35 -11.36 -11.21
CA ASN A 483 -10.45 -10.55 -10.66
C ASN A 483 -9.97 -9.20 -10.10
N GLN A 484 -8.70 -8.84 -10.30
CA GLN A 484 -8.11 -7.57 -9.92
C GLN A 484 -7.69 -6.78 -11.16
N ASP A 485 -7.38 -5.50 -10.95
CA ASP A 485 -6.84 -4.65 -12.02
C ASP A 485 -5.47 -5.19 -12.47
N SER A 486 -5.13 -5.06 -13.75
CA SER A 486 -3.92 -5.66 -14.32
C SER A 486 -2.63 -5.19 -13.64
N ASP A 487 -2.64 -3.98 -13.08
CA ASP A 487 -1.52 -3.37 -12.37
C ASP A 487 -1.58 -3.55 -10.85
N SER A 488 -2.46 -4.41 -10.31
CA SER A 488 -2.66 -4.55 -8.86
C SER A 488 -1.51 -5.27 -8.14
N LEU A 489 -0.64 -5.97 -8.89
CA LEU A 489 0.58 -6.59 -8.38
C LEU A 489 1.84 -6.07 -9.07
N ILE A 490 1.83 -5.95 -10.40
CA ILE A 490 2.99 -5.46 -11.17
C ILE A 490 2.56 -4.17 -11.86
N GLU A 491 3.02 -3.02 -11.35
CA GLU A 491 2.79 -1.72 -11.97
C GLU A 491 3.92 -1.37 -12.94
N THR A 492 3.55 -1.05 -14.17
CA THR A 492 4.49 -0.67 -15.24
C THR A 492 4.56 0.86 -15.35
N ILE A 493 5.76 1.41 -15.35
CA ILE A 493 6.03 2.85 -15.40
C ILE A 493 6.96 3.15 -16.58
N VAL A 494 6.72 4.25 -17.31
CA VAL A 494 7.61 4.72 -18.39
C VAL A 494 8.23 6.06 -18.00
N ILE A 495 9.52 6.18 -18.30
CA ILE A 495 10.28 7.43 -18.16
C ILE A 495 10.89 7.75 -19.53
N GLY A 496 10.35 8.76 -20.22
CA GLY A 496 10.91 9.30 -21.46
C GLY A 496 12.07 10.28 -21.20
N HIS A 497 12.86 10.57 -22.22
CA HIS A 497 13.95 11.55 -22.20
C HIS A 497 13.75 12.60 -23.30
N GLY A 498 13.93 13.87 -22.97
CA GLY A 498 13.79 14.98 -23.92
C GLY A 498 12.42 15.65 -23.85
N VAL A 499 12.07 16.40 -24.90
CA VAL A 499 10.90 17.30 -24.89
C VAL A 499 9.61 16.49 -24.89
N ARG A 500 8.84 16.58 -23.79
CA ARG A 500 7.60 15.80 -23.64
C ARG A 500 6.48 16.23 -24.58
N HIS A 501 6.52 17.44 -25.13
CA HIS A 501 5.51 17.99 -26.04
C HIS A 501 5.52 17.36 -27.44
N ASP A 502 6.57 16.62 -27.78
CA ASP A 502 6.71 15.97 -29.09
C ASP A 502 6.05 14.58 -29.14
N VAL A 503 5.38 14.16 -28.06
CA VAL A 503 4.81 12.81 -27.91
C VAL A 503 3.37 12.91 -27.45
N GLU A 504 2.50 12.13 -28.08
CA GLU A 504 1.08 12.05 -27.73
C GLU A 504 0.78 10.77 -26.92
N LEU A 505 -0.25 10.81 -26.06
CA LEU A 505 -0.56 9.67 -25.16
C LEU A 505 -0.92 8.39 -25.95
N GLU A 506 -1.58 8.54 -27.08
CA GLU A 506 -2.02 7.44 -27.96
C GLU A 506 -0.85 6.64 -28.56
N GLU A 507 0.35 7.21 -28.57
CA GLU A 507 1.57 6.57 -29.03
C GLU A 507 2.18 5.62 -27.99
N ILE A 508 1.70 5.70 -26.74
CA ILE A 508 2.16 4.89 -25.62
C ILE A 508 1.31 3.60 -25.57
N PRO A 509 1.89 2.41 -25.29
CA PRO A 509 1.12 1.19 -25.08
C PRO A 509 0.22 1.25 -23.85
N LYS A 510 -0.99 0.69 -23.96
CA LYS A 510 -2.05 0.77 -22.93
C LYS A 510 -1.68 0.16 -21.57
N CYS A 511 -0.76 -0.81 -21.52
CA CYS A 511 -0.29 -1.36 -20.24
C CYS A 511 0.33 -0.29 -19.34
N PHE A 512 0.86 0.80 -19.91
CA PHE A 512 1.43 1.93 -19.17
C PHE A 512 0.41 3.00 -18.78
N TYR A 513 -0.87 2.84 -19.11
CA TYR A 513 -1.99 3.64 -18.60
C TYR A 513 -3.28 2.80 -18.60
N PRO A 514 -3.30 1.68 -17.84
CA PRO A 514 -4.41 0.74 -17.87
C PRO A 514 -5.65 1.34 -17.21
N ILE A 515 -6.81 0.76 -17.47
CA ILE A 515 -8.03 1.08 -16.72
C ILE A 515 -7.93 0.36 -15.36
N SER A 516 -7.77 1.11 -14.28
CA SER A 516 -7.65 0.57 -12.92
C SER A 516 -8.37 1.42 -11.87
N GLY A 517 -8.54 0.86 -10.67
CA GLY A 517 -9.13 1.51 -9.50
C GLY A 517 -10.63 1.23 -9.30
N LYS A 518 -11.09 1.42 -8.05
CA LYS A 518 -12.43 1.04 -7.56
C LYS A 518 -13.62 1.55 -8.39
N ASN A 519 -13.47 2.68 -9.06
CA ASN A 519 -14.55 3.27 -9.84
C ASN A 519 -14.39 3.04 -11.35
N GLN A 520 -13.25 2.48 -11.80
CA GLN A 520 -12.88 2.38 -13.22
C GLN A 520 -13.19 3.67 -14.01
N THR A 521 -13.16 4.81 -13.32
CA THR A 521 -13.53 6.15 -13.76
C THR A 521 -12.92 7.17 -12.80
N ARG A 522 -12.15 8.13 -13.33
CA ARG A 522 -12.27 9.53 -12.88
C ARG A 522 -11.56 10.53 -13.80
N GLY A 523 -12.38 11.17 -14.63
CA GLY A 523 -12.41 12.62 -14.79
C GLY A 523 -13.88 13.06 -14.67
N ILE A 524 -14.21 13.90 -13.69
CA ILE A 524 -15.46 14.69 -13.48
C ILE A 524 -16.81 14.02 -13.82
N ALA A 525 -17.66 13.88 -12.79
CA ALA A 525 -19.06 13.52 -12.96
C ALA A 525 -19.84 14.64 -13.67
N LEU A 526 -20.21 14.42 -14.93
CA LEU A 526 -21.44 14.94 -15.53
C LEU A 526 -22.11 13.82 -16.32
N PHE A 527 -23.42 13.72 -16.15
CA PHE A 527 -24.30 12.73 -16.76
C PHE A 527 -24.15 12.71 -18.28
N GLU A 528 -23.57 11.63 -18.83
CA GLU A 528 -23.95 11.05 -20.11
C GLU A 528 -23.20 9.72 -20.28
N VAL A 529 -23.90 8.60 -20.14
CA VAL A 529 -23.39 7.30 -20.62
C VAL A 529 -23.56 7.32 -22.13
N SER A 530 -22.58 7.89 -22.84
CA SER A 530 -22.50 7.80 -24.28
C SER A 530 -21.91 6.45 -24.68
N ILE A 531 -22.57 5.75 -25.60
CA ILE A 531 -22.32 4.35 -26.01
C ILE A 531 -21.03 4.23 -26.89
N ASN A 532 -20.15 5.23 -26.84
CA ASN A 532 -18.85 5.25 -27.53
C ASN A 532 -17.65 5.01 -26.56
N ALA A 533 -17.91 4.56 -25.33
CA ALA A 533 -16.95 4.50 -24.21
C ALA A 533 -15.90 3.37 -24.24
N LEU A 534 -15.45 2.90 -25.41
CA LEU A 534 -14.31 1.98 -25.55
C LEU A 534 -13.03 2.64 -26.09
N THR A 535 -13.11 3.93 -26.45
CA THR A 535 -11.99 4.72 -26.97
C THR A 535 -11.74 5.99 -26.16
N ASP A 536 -12.32 6.12 -24.96
CA ASP A 536 -12.19 7.33 -24.15
C ASP A 536 -10.98 7.22 -23.18
N PRO A 537 -9.89 7.97 -23.41
CA PRO A 537 -8.72 7.99 -22.52
C PRO A 537 -9.03 8.49 -21.10
N CYS A 538 -10.21 9.05 -20.83
CA CYS A 538 -10.62 9.54 -19.50
C CYS A 538 -10.89 8.45 -18.42
N ARG A 539 -10.69 7.16 -18.72
CA ARG A 539 -10.80 6.05 -17.73
C ARG A 539 -9.48 5.37 -17.36
N SER A 540 -8.38 5.78 -17.98
CA SER A 540 -7.04 5.22 -17.74
C SER A 540 -6.34 5.85 -16.55
N ASP A 541 -5.49 5.07 -15.86
CA ASP A 541 -4.57 5.63 -14.86
C ASP A 541 -3.39 6.31 -15.57
N LEU A 542 -3.43 7.64 -15.60
CA LEU A 542 -2.45 8.48 -16.30
C LEU A 542 -1.20 8.78 -15.45
N HIS A 543 -1.08 8.24 -14.24
CA HIS A 543 0.00 8.58 -13.31
C HIS A 543 1.24 7.68 -13.44
N LYS A 544 1.47 7.09 -14.60
CA LYS A 544 2.55 6.09 -14.84
C LYS A 544 3.55 6.50 -15.92
N LEU A 545 3.36 7.67 -16.51
CA LEU A 545 4.23 8.22 -17.54
C LEU A 545 4.91 9.49 -17.03
N TYR A 546 6.23 9.48 -17.12
CA TYR A 546 7.11 10.55 -16.66
C TYR A 546 8.14 10.91 -17.72
N TYR A 547 8.70 12.10 -17.64
CA TYR A 547 9.74 12.59 -18.53
C TYR A 547 10.89 13.19 -17.73
N ASP A 548 12.11 12.89 -18.18
CA ASP A 548 13.30 13.67 -17.87
C ASP A 548 13.36 14.86 -18.83
N ASP A 549 12.72 15.95 -18.40
CA ASP A 549 12.48 17.18 -19.16
C ASP A 549 12.48 18.39 -18.22
N GLU A 550 12.61 19.59 -18.79
CA GLU A 550 12.53 20.85 -18.08
C GLU A 550 11.10 21.07 -17.55
N SER A 551 10.99 21.28 -16.25
CA SER A 551 9.72 21.68 -15.62
C SER A 551 9.54 23.20 -15.68
N TYR A 552 8.29 23.67 -15.63
CA TYR A 552 8.00 25.10 -15.72
C TYR A 552 8.46 25.93 -14.51
N ASN A 553 8.59 25.31 -13.34
CA ASN A 553 8.79 26.04 -12.08
C ASN A 553 9.82 25.40 -11.13
N MET A 554 10.39 24.24 -11.46
CA MET A 554 11.34 23.51 -10.61
C MET A 554 12.62 23.10 -11.37
N GLY A 555 12.88 23.65 -12.55
CA GLY A 555 14.03 23.33 -13.38
C GLY A 555 14.01 21.91 -13.96
N HIS A 556 15.18 21.41 -14.37
CA HIS A 556 15.40 20.07 -14.91
C HIS A 556 16.02 19.12 -13.86
N GLY A 557 15.53 17.88 -13.80
CA GLY A 557 15.99 16.88 -12.83
C GLY A 557 17.16 16.00 -13.29
N HIS A 558 17.36 15.87 -14.60
CA HIS A 558 18.45 15.11 -15.24
C HIS A 558 18.46 13.65 -14.78
N ALA A 559 17.28 13.03 -14.73
CA ALA A 559 17.08 11.67 -14.24
C ALA A 559 17.92 10.62 -14.97
N TYR A 560 18.07 10.70 -16.30
CA TYR A 560 18.91 9.76 -17.05
C TYR A 560 20.38 9.89 -16.66
N GLU A 561 20.91 11.11 -16.62
CA GLU A 561 22.29 11.38 -16.20
C GLU A 561 22.51 10.97 -14.73
N HIS A 562 21.58 11.32 -13.84
CA HIS A 562 21.63 11.02 -12.42
C HIS A 562 21.66 9.51 -12.13
N LEU A 563 20.92 8.72 -12.92
CA LEU A 563 20.90 7.26 -12.82
C LEU A 563 21.99 6.59 -13.66
N GLY A 564 22.71 7.36 -14.47
CA GLY A 564 23.78 6.87 -15.34
C GLY A 564 23.26 5.97 -16.46
N ILE A 565 22.10 6.31 -17.03
CA ILE A 565 21.43 5.60 -18.12
C ILE A 565 21.67 6.34 -19.43
N ASP A 566 22.15 5.64 -20.46
CA ASP A 566 22.28 6.18 -21.81
C ASP A 566 20.88 6.32 -22.47
N PRO A 567 20.45 7.53 -22.89
CA PRO A 567 19.14 7.73 -23.52
C PRO A 567 18.93 6.97 -24.84
N VAL A 568 19.99 6.52 -25.53
CA VAL A 568 19.89 5.74 -26.76
C VAL A 568 19.69 4.25 -26.44
N GLN A 569 20.44 3.73 -25.46
CA GLN A 569 20.34 2.33 -25.07
C GLN A 569 19.07 2.07 -24.26
N GLY A 570 18.79 2.95 -23.29
CA GLY A 570 17.72 2.81 -22.32
C GLY A 570 17.94 1.67 -21.32
N ALA A 571 17.00 1.49 -20.41
CA ALA A 571 17.08 0.48 -19.35
C ALA A 571 15.70 0.03 -18.87
N ILE A 572 15.63 -1.16 -18.31
CA ILE A 572 14.51 -1.63 -17.49
C ILE A 572 15.03 -1.83 -16.08
N ILE A 573 14.36 -1.20 -15.11
CA ILE A 573 14.68 -1.33 -13.68
C ILE A 573 13.48 -1.95 -12.98
N ILE A 574 13.69 -3.12 -12.36
CA ILE A 574 12.67 -3.78 -11.53
C ILE A 574 12.85 -3.33 -10.09
N VAL A 575 11.79 -2.79 -9.49
CA VAL A 575 11.80 -2.27 -8.11
C VAL A 575 10.75 -2.96 -7.26
N ARG A 576 11.13 -3.34 -6.05
CA ARG A 576 10.31 -4.05 -5.06
C ARG A 576 9.23 -3.16 -4.42
N PRO A 577 8.23 -3.76 -3.75
CA PRO A 577 7.28 -3.04 -2.90
C PRO A 577 7.95 -2.20 -1.79
N ASP A 578 9.16 -2.57 -1.36
CA ASP A 578 9.97 -1.83 -0.38
C ASP A 578 10.96 -0.83 -1.04
N GLN A 579 10.80 -0.54 -2.33
CA GLN A 579 11.59 0.42 -3.13
C GLN A 579 13.07 0.05 -3.36
N TYR A 580 13.46 -1.19 -3.06
CA TYR A 580 14.79 -1.71 -3.41
C TYR A 580 14.83 -2.19 -4.87
N VAL A 581 15.95 -1.94 -5.54
CA VAL A 581 16.20 -2.39 -6.91
C VAL A 581 16.48 -3.88 -6.90
N SER A 582 15.68 -4.64 -7.64
CA SER A 582 15.82 -6.08 -7.78
C SER A 582 16.64 -6.48 -8.99
N ALA A 583 16.50 -5.75 -10.10
CA ALA A 583 17.20 -6.06 -11.34
C ALA A 583 17.34 -4.80 -12.20
N VAL A 584 18.39 -4.76 -13.00
CA VAL A 584 18.60 -3.79 -14.08
C VAL A 584 18.93 -4.60 -15.32
N MET A 585 18.28 -4.30 -16.45
CA MET A 585 18.50 -5.01 -17.71
C MET A 585 18.31 -4.06 -18.90
N GLY A 586 18.82 -4.44 -20.07
CA GLY A 586 18.63 -3.67 -21.29
C GLY A 586 17.18 -3.74 -21.77
N LEU A 587 16.74 -2.74 -22.53
CA LEU A 587 15.42 -2.78 -23.19
C LEU A 587 15.27 -3.94 -24.18
N GLY A 588 16.37 -4.55 -24.61
CA GLY A 588 16.36 -5.72 -25.50
C GLY A 588 16.06 -7.04 -24.80
N ASP A 589 16.25 -7.10 -23.48
CA ASP A 589 16.18 -8.33 -22.66
C ASP A 589 14.84 -8.44 -21.91
N TYR A 590 13.81 -7.75 -22.38
CA TYR A 590 12.52 -7.63 -21.70
C TYR A 590 11.83 -8.98 -21.42
N GLN A 591 12.16 -10.03 -22.16
CA GLN A 591 11.61 -11.37 -21.93
C GLN A 591 12.08 -11.99 -20.60
N GLU A 592 13.20 -11.54 -20.04
CA GLU A 592 13.71 -12.01 -18.75
C GLU A 592 12.86 -11.53 -17.57
N ILE A 593 11.99 -10.53 -17.76
CA ILE A 593 11.06 -10.05 -16.74
C ILE A 593 10.16 -11.20 -16.25
N GLY A 594 9.61 -12.00 -17.16
CA GLY A 594 8.77 -13.14 -16.80
C GLY A 594 9.53 -14.20 -16.01
N ASN A 595 10.77 -14.49 -16.42
CA ASN A 595 11.66 -15.44 -15.73
C ASN A 595 11.96 -14.97 -14.30
N PHE A 596 12.28 -13.68 -14.13
CA PHE A 596 12.52 -13.07 -12.82
C PHE A 596 11.34 -13.29 -11.86
N PHE A 597 10.13 -12.89 -12.26
CA PHE A 597 8.94 -13.01 -11.41
C PHE A 597 8.52 -14.46 -11.15
N SER A 598 8.70 -15.36 -12.13
CA SER A 598 8.39 -16.79 -11.97
C SER A 598 9.20 -17.48 -10.87
N GLY A 599 10.34 -16.91 -10.47
CA GLY A 599 11.18 -17.44 -9.41
C GLY A 599 10.57 -17.39 -8.01
N PHE A 600 9.55 -16.55 -7.80
CA PHE A 600 8.95 -16.38 -6.46
C PHE A 600 7.45 -16.03 -6.45
N LEU A 601 6.89 -15.45 -7.52
CA LEU A 601 5.45 -15.21 -7.62
C LEU A 601 4.72 -16.48 -8.09
N ASN A 602 3.52 -16.67 -7.56
CA ASN A 602 2.65 -17.77 -7.97
C ASN A 602 1.94 -17.38 -9.27
N HIS A 603 2.01 -18.26 -10.28
CA HIS A 603 1.16 -18.14 -11.46
C HIS A 603 -0.31 -18.18 -11.06
N GLN A 604 -1.07 -17.19 -11.52
CA GLN A 604 -2.49 -17.08 -11.28
C GLN A 604 -3.22 -17.82 -12.40
N THR A 605 -3.34 -19.14 -12.24
CA THR A 605 -4.15 -19.95 -13.15
C THR A 605 -5.64 -19.60 -12.97
N ALA A 606 -6.42 -19.78 -14.04
CA ALA A 606 -7.87 -19.74 -13.91
C ALA A 606 -8.27 -20.72 -12.81
N ILE A 607 -8.94 -20.22 -11.78
CA ILE A 607 -9.50 -21.03 -10.71
C ILE A 607 -10.33 -22.15 -11.37
N GLU A 608 -9.84 -23.40 -11.29
CA GLU A 608 -10.74 -24.55 -11.21
C GLU A 608 -11.64 -24.27 -10.02
N MET A 609 -12.94 -24.16 -10.26
CA MET A 609 -13.93 -23.99 -9.20
C MET A 609 -13.85 -25.19 -8.25
N ASP A 610 -13.08 -25.08 -7.17
CA ASP A 610 -13.13 -26.01 -6.04
C ASP A 610 -14.49 -25.84 -5.35
N TYR A 611 -15.39 -26.79 -5.60
CA TYR A 611 -16.77 -26.81 -5.14
C TYR A 611 -16.92 -26.95 -3.60
N ASN A 612 -15.83 -27.04 -2.83
CA ASN A 612 -15.87 -27.25 -1.38
C ASN A 612 -15.63 -26.00 -0.51
N ARG A 613 -15.51 -24.80 -1.10
CA ARG A 613 -15.57 -23.53 -0.35
C ARG A 613 -16.90 -22.81 -0.60
N PRO A 614 -17.68 -22.46 0.44
CA PRO A 614 -18.94 -21.78 0.24
C PRO A 614 -18.67 -20.31 -0.08
N LYS A 615 -18.63 -19.93 -1.36
CA LYS A 615 -18.80 -18.53 -1.79
C LYS A 615 -19.55 -18.38 -3.10
N SER A 616 -20.64 -17.62 -3.00
CA SER A 616 -21.22 -16.67 -3.95
C SER A 616 -21.27 -17.06 -5.44
N PRO A 617 -22.47 -17.29 -6.01
CA PRO A 617 -22.59 -17.81 -7.36
C PRO A 617 -22.57 -16.69 -8.41
N THR A 618 -21.49 -16.61 -9.20
CA THR A 618 -21.56 -16.18 -10.61
C THR A 618 -20.39 -16.77 -11.40
N THR A 619 -20.68 -17.65 -12.36
CA THR A 619 -20.27 -17.60 -13.79
C THR A 619 -20.08 -19.01 -14.36
N LEU A 620 -21.07 -19.48 -15.12
CA LEU A 620 -20.97 -20.62 -16.05
C LEU A 620 -21.17 -20.05 -17.45
N GLY A 621 -20.36 -20.47 -18.44
CA GLY A 621 -20.29 -19.89 -19.78
C GLY A 621 -21.64 -19.52 -20.39
N ARG A 622 -21.80 -18.24 -20.73
CA ARG A 622 -23.06 -17.66 -21.24
C ARG A 622 -22.83 -17.07 -22.63
N ILE A 623 -23.61 -17.53 -23.61
CA ILE A 623 -23.97 -16.65 -24.74
C ILE A 623 -24.95 -15.64 -24.16
N LEU A 624 -24.50 -14.39 -23.98
CA LEU A 624 -25.35 -13.29 -23.56
C LEU A 624 -26.07 -12.74 -24.79
N GLU A 625 -27.34 -13.09 -24.97
CA GLU A 625 -28.19 -12.36 -25.92
C GLU A 625 -28.86 -11.20 -25.17
N SER A 626 -28.40 -9.97 -25.41
CA SER A 626 -29.15 -8.76 -25.01
C SER A 626 -30.35 -8.64 -25.95
N SER A 627 -31.56 -8.86 -25.45
CA SER A 627 -32.76 -8.78 -26.29
C SER A 627 -33.65 -7.61 -25.88
N SER A 628 -34.05 -6.84 -26.89
CA SER A 628 -35.18 -5.89 -26.95
C SER A 628 -35.22 -4.79 -25.88
N HIS A 629 -34.74 -3.59 -26.23
CA HIS A 629 -35.21 -2.35 -25.59
C HIS A 629 -36.63 -2.09 -26.12
N GLY A 630 -37.63 -2.59 -25.39
CA GLY A 630 -39.03 -2.37 -25.70
C GLY A 630 -39.53 -1.16 -24.92
N VAL A 631 -39.65 -0.02 -25.61
CA VAL A 631 -40.23 1.21 -25.06
C VAL A 631 -41.71 1.22 -25.40
N LEU A 632 -42.57 1.04 -24.40
CA LEU A 632 -44.01 0.94 -24.56
C LEU A 632 -44.75 2.09 -23.87
N LYS A 633 -45.77 2.61 -24.53
CA LYS A 633 -46.72 3.56 -23.97
C LYS A 633 -48.04 2.86 -23.70
N VAL A 634 -48.59 3.01 -22.49
CA VAL A 634 -49.86 2.36 -22.08
C VAL A 634 -50.93 3.43 -21.89
N ARG A 635 -52.01 3.36 -22.66
CA ARG A 635 -53.18 4.22 -22.49
C ARG A 635 -54.16 3.58 -21.50
N ASP A 636 -54.22 4.08 -20.26
CA ASP A 636 -55.19 3.59 -19.26
C ASP A 636 -56.63 3.96 -19.66
N SER A 637 -57.46 2.94 -19.87
CA SER A 637 -58.89 3.01 -20.14
C SER A 637 -59.71 3.69 -19.04
N ARG A 638 -59.15 3.83 -17.83
CA ARG A 638 -59.77 4.47 -16.66
C ARG A 638 -59.29 5.92 -16.46
N SER A 639 -58.75 6.56 -17.49
CA SER A 639 -58.28 7.95 -17.41
C SER A 639 -58.96 8.84 -18.46
N ASP A 640 -59.61 9.92 -18.03
CA ASP A 640 -60.25 10.93 -18.89
C ASP A 640 -59.22 11.94 -19.45
N ILE A 641 -58.07 11.47 -19.91
CA ILE A 641 -56.93 12.32 -20.26
C ILE A 641 -56.84 12.52 -21.78
N PRO A 642 -56.93 13.76 -22.31
CA PRO A 642 -56.74 14.03 -23.72
C PRO A 642 -55.26 13.92 -24.15
N GLU A 643 -55.04 13.48 -25.39
CA GLU A 643 -53.77 13.06 -26.01
C GLU A 643 -52.60 14.06 -25.94
N LYS A 644 -52.87 15.35 -25.63
CA LYS A 644 -51.89 16.46 -25.67
C LYS A 644 -51.21 16.80 -24.33
N ALA A 645 -51.51 16.11 -23.23
CA ALA A 645 -51.05 16.49 -21.89
C ALA A 645 -49.87 15.67 -21.33
N TYR A 646 -48.97 15.14 -22.17
CA TYR A 646 -47.75 14.46 -21.69
C TYR A 646 -46.51 15.33 -21.97
N PRO A 647 -45.82 15.84 -20.94
CA PRO A 647 -44.61 16.64 -21.13
C PRO A 647 -43.49 15.81 -21.77
N ARG A 648 -42.79 16.38 -22.75
CA ARG A 648 -41.70 15.74 -23.51
C ARG A 648 -40.37 15.56 -22.74
N ASN A 649 -40.34 15.74 -21.42
CA ASN A 649 -39.12 15.61 -20.63
C ASN A 649 -39.40 15.04 -19.23
N PRO A 650 -38.86 13.87 -18.85
CA PRO A 650 -38.90 13.42 -17.46
C PRO A 650 -37.89 14.22 -16.63
N SER A 651 -38.39 14.83 -15.54
CA SER A 651 -37.57 15.40 -14.47
C SER A 651 -36.85 14.27 -13.70
N PRO A 652 -35.70 14.53 -13.03
CA PRO A 652 -34.88 13.48 -12.42
C PRO A 652 -35.62 12.87 -11.21
N GLY A 653 -36.19 11.68 -11.40
CA GLY A 653 -36.80 10.87 -10.35
C GLY A 653 -35.78 9.95 -9.70
N PHE A 654 -35.92 9.75 -8.39
CA PHE A 654 -35.03 8.93 -7.56
C PHE A 654 -35.02 7.47 -8.00
N ASN A 655 -33.82 6.89 -8.15
CA ASN A 655 -33.60 5.48 -8.46
C ASN A 655 -33.68 4.62 -7.19
N CYS A 656 -34.54 3.61 -7.18
CA CYS A 656 -34.51 2.55 -6.17
C CYS A 656 -34.11 1.23 -6.84
N VAL A 657 -32.91 0.72 -6.50
CA VAL A 657 -32.37 -0.56 -6.96
C VAL A 657 -32.56 -1.57 -5.83
N LEU A 658 -33.31 -2.65 -6.06
CA LEU A 658 -33.38 -3.78 -5.14
C LEU A 658 -32.93 -5.06 -5.84
N GLN A 659 -31.78 -5.58 -5.43
CA GLN A 659 -31.33 -6.94 -5.69
C GLN A 659 -31.96 -7.88 -4.64
N VAL A 660 -32.55 -8.99 -5.06
CA VAL A 660 -32.97 -10.06 -4.14
C VAL A 660 -32.26 -11.35 -4.54
N PHE A 661 -31.40 -11.85 -3.67
CA PHE A 661 -30.84 -13.20 -3.69
C PHE A 661 -31.44 -13.97 -2.50
N PHE A 662 -31.91 -15.20 -2.70
CA PHE A 662 -32.28 -16.09 -1.59
C PHE A 662 -31.02 -16.74 -1.00
N CYS A 663 -30.90 -16.70 0.33
CA CYS A 663 -29.98 -17.52 1.10
C CYS A 663 -30.77 -18.69 1.70
N ILE A 664 -30.31 -19.93 1.50
CA ILE A 664 -30.71 -21.07 2.32
C ILE A 664 -29.77 -21.07 3.52
N GLU A 665 -30.27 -20.69 4.70
CA GLU A 665 -29.57 -20.89 5.97
C GLU A 665 -30.09 -22.13 6.70
N THR A 666 -29.17 -23.03 7.04
CA THR A 666 -29.15 -23.75 8.30
C THR A 666 -27.95 -23.15 9.06
N THR A 667 -28.04 -22.43 10.18
CA THR A 667 -29.02 -22.45 11.26
C THR A 667 -28.84 -21.18 12.13
N VAL A 668 -29.96 -20.59 12.55
CA VAL A 668 -30.22 -19.66 13.69
C VAL A 668 -29.59 -18.24 13.68
N MET A 669 -30.35 -17.27 13.14
CA MET A 669 -30.55 -15.95 13.76
C MET A 669 -32.05 -15.71 13.96
N ASP A 670 -32.46 -15.40 15.19
CA ASP A 670 -33.85 -15.11 15.53
C ASP A 670 -34.28 -13.72 15.03
N THR A 671 -35.49 -13.70 14.46
CA THR A 671 -36.36 -12.56 14.11
C THR A 671 -35.97 -11.68 12.91
N LEU A 672 -35.98 -12.27 11.70
CA LEU A 672 -36.24 -11.52 10.46
C LEU A 672 -37.74 -11.17 10.36
N SER A 673 -38.06 -9.94 9.93
CA SER A 673 -39.41 -9.52 9.53
C SER A 673 -40.04 -10.52 8.56
N PRO A 674 -41.38 -10.70 8.57
CA PRO A 674 -42.03 -11.66 7.68
C PRO A 674 -41.64 -11.40 6.22
N PRO A 675 -41.43 -12.46 5.42
CA PRO A 675 -41.01 -12.32 4.04
C PRO A 675 -42.01 -11.43 3.29
N PRO A 676 -41.52 -10.54 2.41
CA PRO A 676 -42.36 -9.58 1.74
C PRO A 676 -43.36 -10.30 0.82
N LYS A 677 -44.62 -9.85 0.82
CA LYS A 677 -45.66 -10.43 -0.03
C LYS A 677 -45.59 -9.81 -1.42
N LEU A 678 -45.88 -10.61 -2.45
CA LEU A 678 -45.99 -10.12 -3.83
C LEU A 678 -47.46 -9.84 -4.16
N THR A 679 -47.73 -8.62 -4.61
CA THR A 679 -49.07 -8.22 -5.09
C THR A 679 -49.03 -7.98 -6.59
N HIS A 680 -49.89 -8.68 -7.33
CA HIS A 680 -50.03 -8.55 -8.79
C HIS A 680 -50.48 -7.13 -9.14
N LEU A 681 -49.73 -6.51 -10.06
CA LEU A 681 -49.93 -5.14 -10.51
C LEU A 681 -50.79 -5.13 -11.77
N PHE A 682 -50.29 -5.80 -12.81
CA PHE A 682 -50.96 -6.04 -14.09
C PHE A 682 -50.25 -7.16 -14.87
N THR A 683 -50.95 -7.66 -15.88
CA THR A 683 -50.46 -8.51 -16.95
C THR A 683 -50.46 -7.70 -18.25
N LEU A 684 -49.30 -7.57 -18.88
CA LEU A 684 -49.12 -6.99 -20.20
C LEU A 684 -49.07 -8.12 -21.23
N ARG A 685 -49.84 -8.01 -22.31
CA ARG A 685 -49.78 -8.91 -23.47
C ARG A 685 -49.54 -8.10 -24.73
N CYS A 686 -48.54 -8.47 -25.51
CA CYS A 686 -48.20 -7.80 -26.77
C CYS A 686 -48.18 -8.79 -27.92
N ALA A 687 -48.86 -8.44 -29.00
CA ALA A 687 -48.69 -9.08 -30.30
C ALA A 687 -47.40 -8.56 -30.93
N VAL A 688 -46.51 -9.47 -31.33
CA VAL A 688 -45.19 -9.16 -31.89
C VAL A 688 -45.06 -9.64 -33.32
N ASP A 689 -44.26 -8.92 -34.11
CA ASP A 689 -43.89 -9.33 -35.47
C ASP A 689 -42.67 -10.26 -35.49
N ALA A 690 -42.33 -10.76 -36.68
CA ALA A 690 -41.09 -11.51 -36.86
C ALA A 690 -39.86 -10.67 -36.43
N PRO A 691 -38.85 -11.28 -35.75
CA PRO A 691 -37.62 -10.59 -35.42
C PRO A 691 -36.91 -10.07 -36.68
N MET A 692 -36.55 -8.79 -36.67
CA MET A 692 -35.72 -8.15 -37.69
C MET A 692 -34.26 -8.20 -37.25
N GLU A 693 -33.37 -8.62 -38.14
CA GLU A 693 -31.93 -8.60 -37.87
C GLU A 693 -31.37 -7.19 -38.06
N VAL A 694 -30.66 -6.69 -37.03
CA VAL A 694 -30.11 -5.32 -37.02
C VAL A 694 -28.61 -5.33 -37.30
N GLY A 695 -27.93 -6.47 -37.05
CA GLY A 695 -26.51 -6.66 -37.31
C GLY A 695 -25.77 -7.31 -36.14
N HIS A 696 -24.44 -7.33 -36.19
CA HIS A 696 -23.58 -7.82 -35.11
C HIS A 696 -22.99 -6.64 -34.31
N GLY A 697 -22.95 -6.79 -32.98
CA GLY A 697 -22.29 -5.86 -32.07
C GLY A 697 -21.28 -6.57 -31.15
N PRO A 698 -20.58 -5.83 -30.28
CA PRO A 698 -19.50 -6.35 -29.43
C PRO A 698 -19.94 -7.42 -28.41
N TYR A 699 -21.24 -7.57 -28.19
CA TYR A 699 -21.84 -8.57 -27.30
C TYR A 699 -22.68 -9.63 -28.04
N GLY A 700 -22.51 -9.76 -29.36
CA GLY A 700 -23.20 -10.77 -30.18
C GLY A 700 -24.19 -10.17 -31.18
N ARG A 701 -25.11 -11.02 -31.67
CA ARG A 701 -26.07 -10.67 -32.73
C ARG A 701 -27.21 -9.83 -32.18
N ARG A 702 -27.50 -8.68 -32.80
CA ARG A 702 -28.58 -7.76 -32.43
C ARG A 702 -29.81 -7.95 -33.32
N ARG A 703 -30.98 -8.01 -32.70
CA ARG A 703 -32.29 -8.17 -33.34
C ARG A 703 -33.32 -7.23 -32.70
N CYS A 704 -34.26 -6.74 -33.50
CA CYS A 704 -35.42 -5.96 -33.07
C CYS A 704 -36.70 -6.75 -33.31
N VAL A 705 -37.63 -6.75 -32.35
CA VAL A 705 -38.95 -7.40 -32.50
C VAL A 705 -40.02 -6.31 -32.41
N PRO A 706 -40.68 -5.94 -33.53
CA PRO A 706 -41.71 -4.91 -33.52
C PRO A 706 -42.94 -5.36 -32.71
N ILE A 707 -43.50 -4.48 -31.90
CA ILE A 707 -44.77 -4.70 -31.18
C ILE A 707 -45.89 -4.08 -32.02
N LYS A 708 -46.86 -4.89 -32.44
CA LYS A 708 -47.99 -4.46 -33.28
C LYS A 708 -49.10 -3.80 -32.47
N SER A 709 -49.42 -4.41 -31.34
CA SER A 709 -50.51 -4.04 -30.45
C SER A 709 -50.33 -4.75 -29.12
N GLY A 710 -51.10 -4.35 -28.11
CA GLY A 710 -51.09 -5.04 -26.83
C GLY A 710 -52.12 -4.49 -25.86
N SER A 711 -52.29 -5.18 -24.75
CA SER A 711 -53.17 -4.78 -23.66
C SER A 711 -52.49 -4.96 -22.31
N VAL A 712 -52.88 -4.14 -21.36
CA VAL A 712 -52.50 -4.22 -19.96
C VAL A 712 -53.76 -4.47 -19.16
N GLN A 713 -53.77 -5.48 -18.30
CA GLN A 713 -54.91 -5.81 -17.45
C GLN A 713 -54.46 -6.06 -16.02
N GLY A 714 -55.04 -5.38 -15.04
CA GLY A 714 -54.60 -5.47 -13.66
C GLY A 714 -55.54 -4.76 -12.70
N LYS A 715 -55.38 -4.99 -11.40
CA LYS A 715 -56.19 -4.28 -10.40
C LYS A 715 -55.98 -2.76 -10.50
N PHE A 716 -54.74 -2.34 -10.74
CA PHE A 716 -54.30 -0.95 -10.65
C PHE A 716 -54.10 -0.23 -11.99
N LEU A 717 -53.96 -0.97 -13.10
CA LEU A 717 -53.73 -0.41 -14.43
C LEU A 717 -54.44 -1.27 -15.48
N ASN A 718 -55.26 -0.66 -16.36
CA ASN A 718 -55.88 -1.35 -17.49
C ASN A 718 -55.84 -0.50 -18.75
N GLY A 719 -55.22 -0.98 -19.81
CA GLY A 719 -55.03 -0.13 -20.98
C GLY A 719 -54.66 -0.87 -22.24
N GLU A 720 -54.44 -0.09 -23.28
CA GLU A 720 -53.95 -0.56 -24.58
C GLU A 720 -52.53 -0.05 -24.81
N VAL A 721 -51.70 -0.89 -25.43
CA VAL A 721 -50.34 -0.52 -25.84
C VAL A 721 -50.44 0.28 -27.14
N VAL A 722 -49.93 1.51 -27.12
CA VAL A 722 -49.97 2.42 -28.29
C VAL A 722 -48.56 2.72 -28.81
N PRO A 723 -48.41 3.03 -30.12
CA PRO A 723 -47.11 3.41 -30.68
C PRO A 723 -46.59 4.75 -30.12
N GLY A 724 -45.27 4.85 -29.86
CA GLY A 724 -44.57 6.15 -29.73
C GLY A 724 -44.48 6.81 -28.34
N GLY A 725 -44.00 6.12 -27.30
CA GLY A 725 -43.63 6.73 -26.02
C GLY A 725 -43.13 5.75 -24.96
N ALA A 726 -42.48 6.23 -23.89
CA ALA A 726 -41.76 5.44 -22.89
C ALA A 726 -42.38 5.52 -21.48
N ASP A 727 -43.51 4.85 -21.24
CA ASP A 727 -44.02 4.67 -19.87
C ASP A 727 -43.55 3.35 -19.25
N PHE A 728 -43.13 2.40 -20.10
CA PHE A 728 -42.74 1.05 -19.73
C PHE A 728 -41.52 0.61 -20.54
N ILE A 729 -40.45 0.22 -19.86
CA ILE A 729 -39.22 -0.30 -20.47
C ILE A 729 -38.94 -1.68 -19.88
N THR A 730 -38.75 -2.66 -20.75
CA THR A 730 -38.23 -3.97 -20.34
C THR A 730 -36.83 -4.16 -20.86
N GLU A 731 -35.91 -4.51 -19.97
CA GLU A 731 -34.56 -4.95 -20.34
C GLU A 731 -34.41 -6.41 -19.95
N GLY A 732 -34.04 -7.25 -20.90
CA GLY A 732 -33.98 -8.69 -20.71
C GLY A 732 -32.64 -9.28 -21.14
N THR A 733 -31.98 -10.00 -20.23
CA THR A 733 -30.75 -10.75 -20.52
C THR A 733 -31.06 -12.24 -20.50
N ARG A 734 -30.73 -12.95 -21.58
CA ARG A 734 -30.86 -14.41 -21.68
C ARG A 734 -29.51 -15.07 -21.87
N ALA A 735 -29.35 -16.25 -21.31
CA ALA A 735 -28.20 -17.11 -21.51
C ALA A 735 -28.58 -18.58 -21.53
N GLY A 736 -28.13 -19.32 -22.53
CA GLY A 736 -28.39 -20.75 -22.67
C GLY A 736 -27.71 -21.29 -23.93
N PRO A 737 -27.77 -22.60 -24.20
CA PRO A 737 -27.28 -23.18 -25.44
C PRO A 737 -27.93 -22.52 -26.68
N PRO A 738 -27.20 -22.35 -27.79
CA PRO A 738 -27.72 -21.70 -29.00
C PRO A 738 -29.07 -22.24 -29.47
N GLU A 739 -29.22 -23.56 -29.50
CA GLU A 739 -30.42 -24.27 -29.93
C GLU A 739 -31.62 -24.04 -28.98
N VAL A 740 -31.35 -23.91 -27.68
CA VAL A 740 -32.35 -23.61 -26.63
C VAL A 740 -32.83 -22.17 -26.76
N LEU A 741 -31.92 -21.22 -26.95
CA LEU A 741 -32.25 -19.82 -27.19
C LEU A 741 -33.00 -19.63 -28.52
N GLN A 742 -32.63 -20.38 -29.55
CA GLN A 742 -33.31 -20.34 -30.84
C GLN A 742 -34.75 -20.88 -30.75
N ALA A 743 -34.97 -22.01 -30.09
CA ALA A 743 -36.32 -22.55 -29.84
C ALA A 743 -37.19 -21.58 -29.03
N LEU A 744 -36.61 -20.92 -28.02
CA LEU A 744 -37.28 -19.87 -27.23
C LEU A 744 -37.66 -18.67 -28.12
N MET A 745 -36.81 -18.32 -29.10
CA MET A 745 -37.03 -17.25 -30.08
C MET A 745 -38.02 -17.60 -31.19
N GLU A 746 -38.32 -18.88 -31.40
CA GLU A 746 -39.39 -19.34 -32.28
C GLU A 746 -40.74 -19.46 -31.54
N GLY A 747 -40.72 -19.32 -30.21
CA GLY A 747 -41.90 -19.47 -29.35
C GLY A 747 -42.28 -20.94 -29.13
N GLY A 748 -41.31 -21.84 -29.28
CA GLY A 748 -41.45 -23.27 -28.98
C GLY A 748 -41.28 -23.57 -27.48
N PRO A 749 -41.67 -24.77 -27.03
CA PRO A 749 -41.47 -25.21 -25.65
C PRO A 749 -39.97 -25.36 -25.35
N VAL A 750 -39.53 -24.76 -24.25
CA VAL A 750 -38.14 -24.84 -23.78
C VAL A 750 -38.13 -25.14 -22.29
N ASP A 751 -37.30 -26.09 -21.86
CA ASP A 751 -37.12 -26.41 -20.45
C ASP A 751 -36.45 -25.23 -19.72
N PRO A 752 -37.10 -24.62 -18.70
CA PRO A 752 -36.54 -23.49 -17.95
C PRO A 752 -35.22 -23.78 -17.23
N SER A 753 -34.86 -25.05 -17.00
CA SER A 753 -33.57 -25.42 -16.42
C SER A 753 -32.39 -25.26 -17.40
N GLN A 754 -32.68 -25.19 -18.70
CA GLN A 754 -31.68 -25.16 -19.77
C GLN A 754 -31.26 -23.74 -20.17
N TYR A 755 -31.92 -22.71 -19.64
CA TYR A 755 -31.55 -21.33 -19.89
C TYR A 755 -31.80 -20.44 -18.67
N TRP A 756 -31.01 -19.39 -18.56
CA TRP A 756 -31.15 -18.33 -17.60
C TRP A 756 -31.78 -17.11 -18.27
N PHE A 757 -32.77 -16.50 -17.61
CA PHE A 757 -33.41 -15.26 -18.08
C PHE A 757 -33.56 -14.29 -16.92
N HIS A 758 -33.10 -13.07 -17.12
CA HIS A 758 -33.29 -11.97 -16.20
C HIS A 758 -34.07 -10.86 -16.88
N LEU A 759 -35.10 -10.36 -16.21
CA LEU A 759 -35.97 -9.31 -16.69
C LEU A 759 -35.95 -8.14 -15.71
N HIS A 760 -35.56 -6.97 -16.19
CA HIS A 760 -35.77 -5.71 -15.53
C HIS A 760 -37.03 -5.06 -16.10
N VAL A 761 -37.98 -4.75 -15.23
CA VAL A 761 -39.17 -3.97 -15.58
C VAL A 761 -38.98 -2.58 -14.98
N LYS A 762 -38.90 -1.58 -15.85
CA LYS A 762 -38.85 -0.17 -15.45
C LYS A 762 -40.15 0.49 -15.87
N ILE A 763 -40.82 1.11 -14.90
CA ILE A 763 -42.03 1.89 -15.13
C ILE A 763 -41.71 3.34 -14.76
N GLU A 764 -41.98 4.26 -15.67
CA GLU A 764 -41.88 5.69 -15.42
C GLU A 764 -43.21 6.34 -15.76
N THR A 765 -43.70 7.20 -14.87
CA THR A 765 -44.92 7.97 -15.13
C THR A 765 -44.80 9.39 -14.62
N GLY A 766 -45.15 10.34 -15.49
CA GLY A 766 -45.23 11.77 -15.15
C GLY A 766 -46.57 12.19 -14.55
N HIS A 767 -47.55 11.28 -14.46
CA HIS A 767 -48.90 11.63 -14.02
C HIS A 767 -49.12 11.35 -12.53
N GLU A 768 -49.64 12.34 -11.81
CA GLU A 768 -49.74 12.34 -10.34
C GLU A 768 -50.49 11.12 -9.77
N LYS A 769 -51.59 10.70 -10.43
CA LYS A 769 -52.36 9.48 -10.10
C LYS A 769 -51.50 8.20 -10.00
N TYR A 770 -50.41 8.10 -10.77
CA TYR A 770 -49.56 6.92 -10.83
C TYR A 770 -48.18 7.17 -10.21
N LYS A 771 -47.93 8.34 -9.60
CA LYS A 771 -46.64 8.71 -8.97
C LYS A 771 -46.11 7.65 -8.00
N TRP A 772 -47.02 6.94 -7.32
CA TRP A 772 -46.66 5.87 -6.41
C TRP A 772 -45.89 4.73 -7.07
N MET A 773 -46.04 4.51 -8.39
CA MET A 773 -45.33 3.46 -9.13
C MET A 773 -43.84 3.76 -9.28
N ASN A 774 -43.44 5.03 -9.31
CA ASN A 774 -42.04 5.45 -9.42
C ASN A 774 -41.21 5.13 -8.17
N ASN A 775 -41.85 4.85 -7.03
CA ASN A 775 -41.21 4.62 -5.74
C ASN A 775 -41.40 3.18 -5.23
N ARG A 776 -41.58 2.20 -6.13
CA ARG A 776 -41.82 0.79 -5.74
C ARG A 776 -40.88 -0.15 -6.47
N VAL A 777 -40.48 -1.20 -5.76
CA VAL A 777 -39.74 -2.33 -6.34
C VAL A 777 -40.72 -3.26 -7.05
N ILE A 778 -40.45 -3.53 -8.33
CA ILE A 778 -41.28 -4.39 -9.18
C ILE A 778 -40.47 -5.62 -9.61
N VAL A 779 -41.04 -6.80 -9.42
CA VAL A 779 -40.52 -8.07 -9.91
C VAL A 779 -41.42 -8.56 -11.04
N GLY A 780 -40.82 -9.03 -12.14
CA GLY A 780 -41.54 -9.46 -13.33
C GLY A 780 -41.39 -10.94 -13.63
N ARG A 781 -42.42 -11.55 -14.21
CA ARG A 781 -42.36 -12.85 -14.89
C ARG A 781 -42.69 -12.64 -16.37
N ALA A 782 -41.96 -13.27 -17.29
CA ALA A 782 -42.29 -13.23 -18.71
C ALA A 782 -42.66 -14.61 -19.26
N THR A 783 -43.48 -14.63 -20.30
CA THR A 783 -43.79 -15.79 -21.13
C THR A 783 -43.74 -15.38 -22.59
N ARG A 784 -43.21 -16.26 -23.45
CA ARG A 784 -43.16 -16.04 -24.90
C ARG A 784 -43.82 -17.21 -25.62
N ALA A 785 -44.76 -16.90 -26.50
CA ALA A 785 -45.41 -17.83 -27.40
C ALA A 785 -45.17 -17.38 -28.84
N LYS A 786 -45.53 -18.22 -29.82
CA LYS A 786 -45.42 -17.86 -31.24
C LYS A 786 -46.28 -16.63 -31.55
N GLY A 787 -45.65 -15.50 -31.83
CA GLY A 787 -46.32 -14.23 -32.16
C GLY A 787 -46.84 -13.41 -30.97
N GLU A 788 -46.58 -13.83 -29.73
CA GLU A 788 -47.06 -13.14 -28.52
C GLU A 788 -46.00 -13.14 -27.42
N VAL A 789 -45.88 -12.04 -26.68
CA VAL A 789 -45.15 -11.96 -25.42
C VAL A 789 -46.09 -11.49 -24.31
N ALA A 790 -45.96 -12.10 -23.13
CA ALA A 790 -46.72 -11.73 -21.95
C ALA A 790 -45.80 -11.47 -20.76
N TYR A 791 -46.11 -10.46 -19.96
CA TYR A 791 -45.38 -10.08 -18.76
C TYR A 791 -46.35 -9.90 -17.59
N ASP A 792 -46.09 -10.55 -16.48
CA ASP A 792 -46.74 -10.27 -15.21
C ASP A 792 -45.82 -9.42 -14.33
N ALA A 793 -46.33 -8.31 -13.82
CA ALA A 793 -45.60 -7.44 -12.90
C ALA A 793 -46.20 -7.55 -11.48
N TYR A 794 -45.32 -7.61 -10.47
CA TYR A 794 -45.68 -7.70 -9.06
C TYR A 794 -44.86 -6.67 -8.27
N PHE A 795 -45.46 -6.02 -7.27
CA PHE A 795 -44.68 -5.20 -6.33
C PHE A 795 -44.51 -5.90 -4.98
N LEU A 796 -43.43 -5.56 -4.28
CA LEU A 796 -43.15 -6.02 -2.91
C LEU A 796 -43.96 -5.23 -1.88
N GLU A 797 -44.83 -5.89 -1.11
CA GLU A 797 -45.46 -5.31 0.08
C GLU A 797 -44.42 -5.18 1.21
N ASN A 798 -44.45 -4.06 1.93
CA ASN A 798 -43.50 -3.66 3.01
C ASN A 798 -42.08 -3.28 2.56
N SER A 799 -41.88 -2.90 1.29
CA SER A 799 -40.70 -2.11 0.92
C SER A 799 -40.86 -0.69 1.49
N PRO A 800 -39.88 -0.15 2.25
CA PRO A 800 -39.99 1.15 2.92
C PRO A 800 -40.37 2.30 1.98
#